data_AF-A0A2U1S5B2-F1
#
_entry.id   AF-A0A2U1S5B2-F1
#
_cell.length_a   1.000
_cell.length_b   1.000
_cell.length_c   1.000
_cell.angle_alpha   90.00
_cell.angle_beta   90.00
_cell.angle_gamma   90.00
#
_symmetry.space_group_name_H-M   'P 1'
#
loop_
_entity.id
_entity.type
_entity.pdbx_description
1 polymer ?
#
loop_
_entity_poly.entity_id
_entity_poly.type
_entity_poly.pdbx_seq_one_letter_code
_entity_poly.pdbx_strand_id
1 'polypeptide(L)'
;MYEDIYEVFQEVAEDNINRELFNHSNESPEDTIEDIKNNKLLIYTAFTGDYDSLKEPEFIDENCDYVCFTDNPNLKSDTWKIIFMEESTLDNNRKAKQYKVLPHKYFPDYKYSFWLDGTFKIKGSIREYIYKNIKANSPMLNVIHTERDCIYEEYEASKIIPRYPRAVMEEQMENYKKEGFPKHYGLAVMGAIFRQHNNPEVINLMEAWWDEIIKYSNQDQLSFAYVAWKQDFHPSVSLLYYWDNEYWAKEGEYHHKVVLQTPITSDNLRSKIGVQVNNMSIGDTIDLSKEELLLLINDIKGMNGYRIDTAGRIAFLNKEYSAMMSSNSLKLTKPLRVAGDLSRRFKKNRYFQAVKYFKTDFSNQLSLYYRIKNLNLINEEKYLAIHPGAIDNPILHYMAYSSKNDPIDIKASYVNPLFDMVYYLSANDLDLDVDPIVHYVSHGFFNNFEFNREHKPFIKNLKLDIDTQYENYVNTLVSDELKSNNYISDSEVLKYYIEKNEPCNDDKIKVGVFLEDSFDNMNACPFIRLHVPFKKLSKKGKYQFFVYGRELLPKLDMNNVINCKIFDVMVIQRNNAYATELLKKAKMHGIKVVYEVDDDLVDLSPENPSYIYINENKENIVKLIENADKITVTTTELKNRFLDYGYDNVEIIRNYFVDELFPLNPFKNNETKFLKIGYFGTLTHDGDLELIHNVILRVKDYLLKENINVELEVVGGALNNAQDWYSVKKLPFYPMPMSNFMKWLNNNVNWDVGIAPLVNTEFNKCKSELKYIEFSALGIPVVASRIEGYEEAIEDGVDGYLATSENEWVSKLVTLLEDPVLRNGMVNNAHDNILKNYSLNSRVEQWDNLFERLIND
;
A
#
# COMPACT_ATOMS: atom_id res chain seq x y z
N MET A 1 11.30 -22.45 -24.43
CA MET A 1 10.57 -21.75 -23.35
C MET A 1 11.42 -21.61 -22.09
N TYR A 2 11.94 -22.72 -21.52
CA TYR A 2 12.88 -22.63 -20.40
C TYR A 2 14.15 -21.85 -20.77
N GLU A 3 14.76 -22.18 -21.92
CA GLU A 3 15.97 -21.48 -22.42
C GLU A 3 15.70 -19.99 -22.69
N ASP A 4 14.60 -19.63 -23.36
CA ASP A 4 14.27 -18.22 -23.64
C ASP A 4 14.00 -17.41 -22.36
N ILE A 5 13.31 -17.99 -21.36
CA ILE A 5 13.08 -17.35 -20.05
C ILE A 5 14.40 -17.22 -19.28
N TYR A 6 15.28 -18.22 -19.40
CA TYR A 6 16.59 -18.23 -18.76
C TYR A 6 17.55 -17.20 -19.38
N GLU A 7 17.55 -17.04 -20.71
CA GLU A 7 18.34 -16.02 -21.41
C GLU A 7 17.88 -14.59 -21.05
N VAL A 8 16.58 -14.30 -21.12
CA VAL A 8 16.03 -13.01 -20.66
C VAL A 8 16.31 -12.76 -19.18
N PHE A 9 16.28 -13.81 -18.35
CA PHE A 9 16.65 -13.70 -16.94
C PHE A 9 18.15 -13.41 -16.74
N GLN A 10 19.05 -14.02 -17.51
CA GLN A 10 20.49 -13.68 -17.47
C GLN A 10 20.67 -12.20 -17.85
N GLU A 11 20.10 -11.72 -18.96
CA GLU A 11 20.21 -10.31 -19.37
C GLU A 11 19.71 -9.35 -18.27
N VAL A 12 18.51 -9.58 -17.71
CA VAL A 12 17.95 -8.72 -16.65
C VAL A 12 18.80 -8.78 -15.37
N ALA A 13 19.32 -9.95 -15.01
CA ALA A 13 20.13 -10.13 -13.81
C ALA A 13 21.56 -9.58 -13.95
N GLU A 14 22.13 -9.56 -15.16
CA GLU A 14 23.43 -8.93 -15.41
C GLU A 14 23.35 -7.40 -15.40
N ASP A 15 22.25 -6.82 -15.90
CA ASP A 15 22.08 -5.36 -15.97
C ASP A 15 21.58 -4.71 -14.66
N ASN A 16 20.82 -5.42 -13.82
CA ASN A 16 20.07 -4.80 -12.70
C ASN A 16 20.38 -5.36 -11.31
N ILE A 17 21.28 -6.33 -11.15
CA ILE A 17 21.56 -6.94 -9.84
C ILE A 17 23.05 -6.79 -9.50
N ASN A 18 23.34 -6.00 -8.46
CA ASN A 18 24.70 -5.73 -8.03
C ASN A 18 25.35 -6.95 -7.33
N ARG A 19 25.77 -7.93 -8.12
CA ARG A 19 26.44 -9.16 -7.69
C ARG A 19 27.81 -8.94 -7.04
N GLU A 20 28.45 -7.80 -7.26
CA GLU A 20 29.77 -7.48 -6.70
C GLU A 20 29.70 -7.13 -5.20
N LEU A 21 28.56 -6.63 -4.71
CA LEU A 21 28.37 -6.30 -3.28
C LEU A 21 28.17 -7.51 -2.36
N PHE A 22 27.89 -8.70 -2.89
CA PHE A 22 27.85 -9.93 -2.09
C PHE A 22 29.16 -10.74 -2.15
N ASN A 23 30.08 -10.44 -3.07
CA ASN A 23 31.22 -11.31 -3.35
C ASN A 23 32.55 -10.55 -3.44
N HIS A 24 33.24 -10.44 -2.31
CA HIS A 24 34.52 -9.71 -2.19
C HIS A 24 35.76 -10.59 -2.12
N SER A 25 35.61 -11.93 -2.03
CA SER A 25 36.75 -12.84 -1.94
C SER A 25 37.21 -13.31 -3.31
N ASN A 26 38.51 -13.14 -3.58
CA ASN A 26 39.20 -13.70 -4.74
C ASN A 26 39.83 -15.08 -4.44
N GLU A 27 39.52 -15.68 -3.28
CA GLU A 27 40.02 -17.02 -2.91
C GLU A 27 39.28 -18.11 -3.68
N SER A 28 40.03 -19.10 -4.16
CA SER A 28 39.50 -20.23 -4.91
C SER A 28 38.50 -21.05 -4.08
N PRO A 29 37.33 -21.43 -4.63
CA PRO A 29 36.36 -22.29 -3.95
C PRO A 29 36.76 -23.78 -3.95
N GLU A 30 37.91 -24.15 -4.53
CA GLU A 30 38.34 -25.55 -4.72
C GLU A 30 38.39 -26.34 -3.41
N ASP A 31 39.01 -25.79 -2.37
CA ASP A 31 39.09 -26.43 -1.05
C ASP A 31 37.70 -26.58 -0.40
N THR A 32 36.84 -25.56 -0.53
CA THR A 32 35.45 -25.60 -0.04
C THR A 32 34.64 -26.68 -0.75
N ILE A 33 34.78 -26.78 -2.07
CA ILE A 33 34.11 -27.80 -2.90
C ILE A 33 34.58 -29.21 -2.52
N GLU A 34 35.89 -29.40 -2.29
CA GLU A 34 36.43 -30.69 -1.90
C GLU A 34 36.00 -31.09 -0.47
N ASP A 35 35.92 -30.14 0.46
CA ASP A 35 35.37 -30.36 1.80
C ASP A 35 33.88 -30.76 1.75
N ILE A 36 33.07 -30.10 0.90
CA ILE A 36 31.66 -30.46 0.67
C ILE A 36 31.51 -31.85 0.00
N LYS A 37 32.44 -32.25 -0.87
CA LYS A 37 32.43 -33.61 -1.45
C LYS A 37 32.69 -34.69 -0.40
N ASN A 38 33.57 -34.42 0.57
CA ASN A 38 33.96 -35.35 1.62
C ASN A 38 33.02 -35.36 2.84
N ASN A 39 31.98 -34.52 2.86
CA ASN A 39 30.97 -34.46 3.92
C ASN A 39 29.56 -34.74 3.37
N LYS A 40 28.67 -35.24 4.23
CA LYS A 40 27.24 -35.32 3.93
C LYS A 40 26.59 -33.93 3.91
N LEU A 41 25.58 -33.76 3.05
CA LEU A 41 24.75 -32.57 2.98
C LEU A 41 23.36 -32.85 3.55
N LEU A 42 22.91 -32.04 4.50
CA LEU A 42 21.53 -32.10 4.98
C LEU A 42 20.62 -31.25 4.09
N ILE A 43 19.70 -31.85 3.33
CA ILE A 43 18.64 -31.13 2.62
C ILE A 43 17.40 -31.11 3.50
N TYR A 44 16.83 -29.93 3.77
CA TYR A 44 15.71 -29.85 4.70
C TYR A 44 14.69 -28.74 4.40
N THR A 45 13.47 -28.97 4.87
CA THR A 45 12.31 -28.09 4.68
C THR A 45 11.38 -28.12 5.91
N ALA A 46 10.33 -27.27 5.93
CA ALA A 46 9.37 -27.21 7.03
C ALA A 46 7.95 -26.83 6.55
N PHE A 47 6.94 -27.52 7.08
CA PHE A 47 5.51 -27.27 6.84
C PHE A 47 4.76 -27.00 8.15
N THR A 48 3.70 -26.21 8.10
CA THR A 48 2.77 -26.01 9.20
C THR A 48 1.33 -26.19 8.71
N GLY A 49 0.47 -26.82 9.50
CA GLY A 49 -0.90 -27.14 9.11
C GLY A 49 -1.02 -28.21 8.01
N ASP A 50 -2.20 -28.26 7.39
CA ASP A 50 -2.63 -29.32 6.45
C ASP A 50 -2.94 -28.81 5.03
N TYR A 51 -2.55 -27.58 4.69
CA TYR A 51 -2.88 -26.93 3.42
C TYR A 51 -1.93 -27.24 2.26
N ASP A 52 -0.70 -27.68 2.54
CA ASP A 52 0.32 -28.03 1.54
C ASP A 52 0.69 -29.52 1.63
N SER A 53 1.00 -30.12 0.47
CA SER A 53 1.62 -31.44 0.38
C SER A 53 3.15 -31.35 0.32
N LEU A 54 3.84 -32.28 0.99
CA LEU A 54 5.27 -32.51 0.78
C LEU A 54 5.49 -33.15 -0.60
N LYS A 55 6.54 -32.72 -1.31
CA LYS A 55 6.90 -33.23 -2.64
C LYS A 55 8.05 -34.23 -2.49
N GLU A 56 7.89 -35.43 -3.03
CA GLU A 56 8.98 -36.42 -3.08
C GLU A 56 10.05 -35.97 -4.09
N PRO A 57 11.36 -36.12 -3.79
CA PRO A 57 12.42 -35.80 -4.74
C PRO A 57 12.38 -36.71 -5.97
N GLU A 58 12.52 -36.16 -7.18
CA GLU A 58 12.75 -36.95 -8.40
C GLU A 58 14.21 -37.45 -8.46
N PHE A 59 15.13 -36.70 -7.85
CA PHE A 59 16.53 -37.06 -7.70
C PHE A 59 16.92 -37.21 -6.23
N ILE A 60 17.50 -38.36 -5.88
CA ILE A 60 17.97 -38.69 -4.53
C ILE A 60 19.48 -38.95 -4.58
N ASP A 61 20.25 -38.12 -3.87
CA ASP A 61 21.71 -38.25 -3.73
C ASP A 61 22.02 -39.05 -2.46
N GLU A 62 22.80 -40.14 -2.57
CA GLU A 62 23.15 -41.02 -1.44
C GLU A 62 24.00 -40.32 -0.35
N ASN A 63 24.64 -39.20 -0.71
CA ASN A 63 25.43 -38.37 0.22
C ASN A 63 24.60 -37.22 0.82
N CYS A 64 23.30 -37.17 0.52
CA CYS A 64 22.36 -36.26 1.14
C CYS A 64 21.44 -36.99 2.12
N ASP A 65 21.12 -36.34 3.23
CA ASP A 65 20.03 -36.77 4.13
C ASP A 65 18.88 -35.76 4.01
N TYR A 66 17.64 -36.24 3.95
CA TYR A 66 16.45 -35.43 3.65
C TYR A 66 15.56 -35.33 4.91
N VAL A 67 15.29 -34.11 5.39
CA VAL A 67 14.50 -33.88 6.61
C VAL A 67 13.35 -32.88 6.40
N CYS A 68 12.16 -33.24 6.86
CA CYS A 68 10.98 -32.36 6.82
C CYS A 68 10.45 -32.14 8.24
N PHE A 69 10.45 -30.90 8.72
CA PHE A 69 9.74 -30.53 9.94
C PHE A 69 8.25 -30.34 9.66
N THR A 70 7.38 -30.81 10.55
CA THR A 70 5.94 -30.58 10.44
C THR A 70 5.21 -30.61 11.79
N ASP A 71 4.08 -29.92 11.91
CA ASP A 71 3.11 -30.16 12.99
C ASP A 71 1.87 -30.95 12.53
N ASN A 72 1.83 -31.42 11.27
CA ASN A 72 0.78 -32.27 10.75
C ASN A 72 1.07 -33.75 11.09
N PRO A 73 0.31 -34.39 12.00
CA PRO A 73 0.56 -35.78 12.42
C PRO A 73 0.29 -36.81 11.31
N ASN A 74 -0.37 -36.42 10.21
CA ASN A 74 -0.72 -37.30 9.11
C ASN A 74 0.29 -37.25 7.95
N LEU A 75 1.23 -36.30 7.97
CA LEU A 75 2.21 -36.12 6.91
C LEU A 75 3.25 -37.25 6.94
N LYS A 76 3.43 -37.91 5.80
CA LYS A 76 4.31 -39.07 5.60
C LYS A 76 5.09 -38.90 4.31
N SER A 77 6.21 -39.58 4.24
CA SER A 77 7.11 -39.59 3.08
C SER A 77 7.89 -40.89 3.04
N ASP A 78 8.24 -41.32 1.84
CA ASP A 78 9.12 -42.46 1.61
C ASP A 78 10.61 -42.03 1.61
N THR A 79 10.90 -40.76 1.28
CA THR A 79 12.28 -40.22 1.21
C THR A 79 12.63 -39.32 2.41
N TRP A 80 11.74 -38.40 2.78
CA TRP A 80 12.00 -37.40 3.80
C TRP A 80 11.80 -37.97 5.21
N LYS A 81 12.82 -37.85 6.05
CA LYS A 81 12.68 -38.10 7.49
C LYS A 81 11.80 -37.02 8.11
N ILE A 82 10.58 -37.39 8.49
CA ILE A 82 9.64 -36.49 9.15
C ILE A 82 10.07 -36.28 10.61
N ILE A 83 10.16 -35.03 11.04
CA ILE A 83 10.40 -34.63 12.44
C ILE A 83 9.24 -33.74 12.87
N PHE A 84 8.61 -34.07 14.00
CA PHE A 84 7.53 -33.24 14.53
C PHE A 84 8.08 -31.96 15.17
N MET A 85 7.45 -30.84 14.84
CA MET A 85 7.76 -29.54 15.43
C MET A 85 7.38 -29.50 16.91
N GLU A 86 8.12 -28.70 17.66
CA GLU A 86 7.82 -28.42 19.05
C GLU A 86 6.56 -27.54 19.17
N GLU A 87 5.89 -27.62 20.33
CA GLU A 87 4.83 -26.67 20.65
C GLU A 87 5.41 -25.26 20.76
N SER A 88 4.78 -24.30 20.10
CA SER A 88 5.32 -22.95 19.96
C SER A 88 4.19 -21.92 19.95
N THR A 89 4.46 -20.76 20.54
CA THR A 89 3.57 -19.59 20.51
C THR A 89 3.75 -18.72 19.27
N LEU A 90 4.79 -19.01 18.46
CA LEU A 90 5.02 -18.38 17.17
C LEU A 90 3.83 -18.63 16.22
N ASP A 91 3.58 -17.67 15.34
CA ASP A 91 2.69 -17.86 14.20
C ASP A 91 3.23 -18.92 13.23
N ASN A 92 2.36 -19.54 12.43
CA ASN A 92 2.72 -20.65 11.55
C ASN A 92 3.86 -20.33 10.56
N ASN A 93 4.00 -19.07 10.14
CA ASN A 93 5.09 -18.63 9.25
C ASN A 93 6.41 -18.48 10.04
N ARG A 94 6.40 -17.83 11.20
CA ARG A 94 7.58 -17.75 12.08
C ARG A 94 8.00 -19.11 12.63
N LYS A 95 7.06 -20.01 12.95
CA LYS A 95 7.33 -21.39 13.38
C LYS A 95 8.09 -22.18 12.31
N ALA A 96 7.65 -22.16 11.05
CA ALA A 96 8.41 -22.75 9.94
C ALA A 96 9.78 -22.08 9.74
N LYS A 97 9.84 -20.75 9.87
CA LYS A 97 11.07 -19.97 9.74
C LYS A 97 12.10 -20.24 10.85
N GLN A 98 11.67 -20.63 12.05
CA GLN A 98 12.58 -21.00 13.15
C GLN A 98 13.54 -22.12 12.71
N TYR A 99 12.99 -23.18 12.10
CA TYR A 99 13.77 -24.29 11.55
C TYR A 99 14.62 -23.86 10.34
N LYS A 100 14.07 -23.04 9.44
CA LYS A 100 14.80 -22.47 8.28
C LYS A 100 16.05 -21.67 8.66
N VAL A 101 15.91 -20.82 9.68
CA VAL A 101 16.91 -19.82 10.05
C VAL A 101 17.92 -20.38 11.05
N LEU A 102 17.51 -21.27 11.96
CA LEU A 102 18.36 -21.75 13.07
C LEU A 102 18.76 -23.25 12.95
N PRO A 103 19.23 -23.78 11.80
CA PRO A 103 19.55 -25.20 11.65
C PRO A 103 20.61 -25.70 12.64
N HIS A 104 21.52 -24.85 13.10
CA HIS A 104 22.55 -25.20 14.09
C HIS A 104 21.98 -25.65 15.44
N LYS A 105 20.74 -25.25 15.78
CA LYS A 105 20.04 -25.73 17.00
C LYS A 105 19.45 -27.12 16.84
N TYR A 106 19.15 -27.54 15.61
CA TYR A 106 18.44 -28.80 15.32
C TYR A 106 19.33 -29.88 14.69
N PHE A 107 20.46 -29.49 14.09
CA PHE A 107 21.35 -30.38 13.33
C PHE A 107 22.84 -30.21 13.67
N PRO A 108 23.25 -30.11 14.95
CA PRO A 108 24.63 -29.80 15.34
C PRO A 108 25.67 -30.81 14.81
N ASP A 109 25.26 -32.03 14.48
CA ASP A 109 26.12 -33.09 13.94
C ASP A 109 26.43 -32.94 12.44
N TYR A 110 25.71 -32.08 11.71
CA TYR A 110 25.98 -31.82 10.29
C TYR A 110 26.92 -30.63 10.12
N LYS A 111 27.80 -30.72 9.12
CA LYS A 111 28.67 -29.61 8.73
C LYS A 111 27.99 -28.66 7.75
N TYR A 112 27.22 -29.22 6.81
CA TYR A 112 26.56 -28.49 5.73
C TYR A 112 25.06 -28.76 5.70
N SER A 113 24.27 -27.73 5.41
CA SER A 113 22.85 -27.86 5.10
C SER A 113 22.43 -27.04 3.89
N PHE A 114 21.36 -27.51 3.26
CA PHE A 114 20.62 -26.83 2.21
C PHE A 114 19.16 -26.71 2.63
N TRP A 115 18.70 -25.48 2.86
CA TRP A 115 17.27 -25.20 2.97
C TRP A 115 16.67 -25.11 1.56
N LEU A 116 15.57 -25.81 1.33
CA LEU A 116 14.70 -25.60 0.19
C LEU A 116 13.25 -25.45 0.67
N ASP A 117 12.57 -24.41 0.19
CA ASP A 117 11.17 -24.16 0.52
C ASP A 117 10.26 -25.32 0.06
N GLY A 118 9.31 -25.71 0.91
CA GLY A 118 8.43 -26.87 0.70
C GLY A 118 7.47 -26.74 -0.50
N THR A 119 7.41 -25.58 -1.16
CA THR A 119 6.72 -25.40 -2.44
C THR A 119 7.49 -25.97 -3.65
N PHE A 120 8.74 -26.39 -3.47
CA PHE A 120 9.60 -26.90 -4.53
C PHE A 120 9.80 -28.42 -4.48
N LYS A 121 9.94 -29.00 -5.66
CA LYS A 121 10.34 -30.38 -5.92
C LYS A 121 11.79 -30.42 -6.38
N ILE A 122 12.58 -31.35 -5.85
CA ILE A 122 13.98 -31.56 -6.25
C ILE A 122 14.00 -32.41 -7.53
N LYS A 123 14.66 -31.91 -8.58
CA LYS A 123 14.77 -32.51 -9.92
C LYS A 123 16.19 -33.03 -10.23
N GLY A 124 17.22 -32.51 -9.56
CA GLY A 124 18.62 -32.83 -9.82
C GLY A 124 19.51 -32.73 -8.58
N SER A 125 20.82 -32.96 -8.73
CA SER A 125 21.75 -32.97 -7.58
C SER A 125 21.97 -31.56 -7.02
N ILE A 126 21.48 -31.34 -5.80
CA ILE A 126 21.75 -30.12 -5.01
C ILE A 126 23.26 -29.97 -4.73
N ARG A 127 24.03 -31.07 -4.64
CA ARG A 127 25.49 -31.01 -4.48
C ARG A 127 26.16 -30.42 -5.72
N GLU A 128 25.76 -30.85 -6.91
CA GLU A 128 26.24 -30.25 -8.17
C GLU A 128 25.85 -28.77 -8.30
N TYR A 129 24.62 -28.40 -7.89
CA TYR A 129 24.23 -26.99 -7.80
C TYR A 129 25.23 -26.17 -6.98
N ILE A 130 25.59 -26.65 -5.78
CA ILE A 130 26.55 -25.97 -4.90
C ILE A 130 27.91 -25.87 -5.61
N TYR A 131 28.43 -26.96 -6.18
CA TYR A 131 29.74 -26.98 -6.85
C TYR A 131 29.83 -26.02 -8.04
N LYS A 132 28.75 -25.86 -8.83
CA LYS A 132 28.72 -24.92 -9.97
C LYS A 132 28.61 -23.45 -9.55
N ASN A 133 28.09 -23.16 -8.35
CA ASN A 133 27.66 -21.80 -7.97
C ASN A 133 28.41 -21.19 -6.77
N ILE A 134 29.16 -21.98 -5.99
CA ILE A 134 30.05 -21.45 -4.96
C ILE A 134 31.30 -20.87 -5.65
N LYS A 135 31.35 -19.54 -5.81
CA LYS A 135 32.38 -18.85 -6.62
C LYS A 135 33.57 -18.34 -5.83
N ALA A 136 33.47 -18.32 -4.50
CA ALA A 136 34.55 -17.98 -3.59
C ALA A 136 34.48 -18.87 -2.35
N ASN A 137 35.55 -18.90 -1.57
CA ASN A 137 35.64 -19.58 -0.27
C ASN A 137 34.72 -18.93 0.79
N SER A 138 33.39 -19.08 0.64
CA SER A 138 32.36 -18.50 1.51
C SER A 138 31.52 -19.61 2.15
N PRO A 139 31.22 -19.53 3.47
CA PRO A 139 30.48 -20.57 4.18
C PRO A 139 28.96 -20.55 3.91
N MET A 140 28.48 -19.75 2.94
CA MET A 140 27.07 -19.62 2.60
C MET A 140 26.91 -19.35 1.08
N LEU A 141 25.87 -19.93 0.47
CA LEU A 141 25.51 -19.66 -0.93
C LEU A 141 23.99 -19.41 -1.03
N ASN A 142 23.64 -18.26 -1.61
CA ASN A 142 22.27 -17.77 -1.78
C ASN A 142 21.89 -17.64 -3.26
N VAL A 143 20.61 -17.78 -3.58
CA VAL A 143 20.08 -17.40 -4.91
C VAL A 143 19.64 -15.93 -4.87
N ILE A 144 20.10 -15.13 -5.84
CA ILE A 144 19.72 -13.70 -5.94
C ILE A 144 18.25 -13.53 -6.28
N HIS A 145 17.67 -12.41 -5.88
CA HIS A 145 16.26 -12.10 -6.15
C HIS A 145 16.05 -11.71 -7.62
N THR A 146 15.09 -12.33 -8.31
CA THR A 146 15.04 -12.33 -9.78
C THR A 146 14.54 -11.01 -10.41
N GLU A 147 14.03 -10.07 -9.61
CA GLU A 147 13.34 -8.86 -10.11
C GLU A 147 13.79 -7.55 -9.42
N ARG A 148 14.57 -7.64 -8.33
CA ARG A 148 14.84 -6.53 -7.40
C ARG A 148 16.15 -6.78 -6.67
N ASP A 149 16.92 -5.74 -6.36
CA ASP A 149 18.17 -5.82 -5.59
C ASP A 149 18.15 -4.98 -4.29
N CYS A 150 16.99 -4.38 -3.97
CA CYS A 150 16.86 -3.37 -2.94
C CYS A 150 15.73 -3.71 -1.96
N ILE A 151 16.03 -3.86 -0.67
CA ILE A 151 15.02 -4.19 0.36
C ILE A 151 13.90 -3.13 0.45
N TYR A 152 14.17 -1.89 0.06
CA TYR A 152 13.18 -0.82 0.08
C TYR A 152 12.16 -0.96 -1.06
N GLU A 153 12.55 -1.57 -2.18
CA GLU A 153 11.65 -1.91 -3.28
C GLU A 153 10.89 -3.20 -2.97
N GLU A 154 11.55 -4.17 -2.31
CA GLU A 154 10.88 -5.35 -1.78
C GLU A 154 9.83 -4.98 -0.72
N TYR A 155 10.08 -3.96 0.11
CA TYR A 155 9.08 -3.41 1.01
C TYR A 155 7.88 -2.83 0.26
N GLU A 156 8.10 -2.07 -0.82
CA GLU A 156 7.03 -1.51 -1.65
C GLU A 156 6.19 -2.61 -2.32
N ALA A 157 6.80 -3.72 -2.74
CA ALA A 157 6.10 -4.91 -3.24
C ALA A 157 5.37 -5.69 -2.13
N SER A 158 5.97 -5.79 -0.94
CA SER A 158 5.45 -6.57 0.19
C SER A 158 4.33 -5.87 0.98
N LYS A 159 4.29 -4.53 1.03
CA LYS A 159 3.35 -3.77 1.88
C LYS A 159 1.87 -3.90 1.49
N ILE A 160 1.57 -4.38 0.29
CA ILE A 160 0.22 -4.64 -0.20
C ILE A 160 -0.29 -6.04 0.16
N ILE A 161 0.57 -6.93 0.65
CA ILE A 161 0.24 -8.33 0.98
C ILE A 161 -0.34 -8.37 2.41
N PRO A 162 -1.62 -8.72 2.62
CA PRO A 162 -2.25 -8.64 3.95
C PRO A 162 -1.59 -9.49 5.05
N ARG A 163 -0.85 -10.54 4.64
CA ARG A 163 -0.03 -11.41 5.51
C ARG A 163 1.03 -10.65 6.31
N TYR A 164 1.48 -9.49 5.83
CA TYR A 164 2.60 -8.74 6.38
C TYR A 164 2.10 -7.41 7.00
N PRO A 165 2.21 -7.21 8.33
CA PRO A 165 1.74 -5.98 8.96
C PRO A 165 2.52 -4.75 8.48
N ARG A 166 1.87 -3.92 7.63
CA ARG A 166 2.49 -2.75 6.98
C ARG A 166 3.24 -1.83 7.96
N ALA A 167 2.60 -1.42 9.05
CA ALA A 167 3.21 -0.52 10.04
C ALA A 167 4.49 -1.09 10.69
N VAL A 168 4.58 -2.42 10.85
CA VAL A 168 5.77 -3.09 11.39
C VAL A 168 6.90 -3.12 10.36
N MET A 169 6.58 -3.29 9.08
CA MET A 169 7.56 -3.18 7.99
C MET A 169 8.02 -1.73 7.76
N GLU A 170 7.14 -0.74 7.93
CA GLU A 170 7.50 0.69 7.86
C GLU A 170 8.55 1.03 8.92
N GLU A 171 8.30 0.67 10.19
CA GLU A 171 9.26 0.84 11.29
C GLU A 171 10.58 0.06 11.05
N GLN A 172 10.51 -1.14 10.48
CA GLN A 172 11.69 -1.93 10.10
C GLN A 172 12.55 -1.17 9.08
N MET A 173 11.94 -0.68 7.99
CA MET A 173 12.63 0.06 6.94
C MET A 173 13.15 1.43 7.41
N GLU A 174 12.42 2.12 8.28
CA GLU A 174 12.88 3.38 8.88
C GLU A 174 14.10 3.19 9.76
N ASN A 175 14.11 2.14 10.58
CA ASN A 175 15.28 1.83 11.41
C ASN A 175 16.50 1.44 10.56
N TYR A 176 16.33 0.66 9.48
CA TYR A 176 17.45 0.34 8.58
C TYR A 176 17.98 1.58 7.84
N LYS A 177 17.10 2.49 7.38
CA LYS A 177 17.50 3.79 6.82
C LYS A 177 18.26 4.64 7.83
N LYS A 178 17.81 4.67 9.08
CA LYS A 178 18.44 5.43 10.18
C LYS A 178 19.81 4.90 10.55
N GLU A 179 20.01 3.57 10.51
CA GLU A 179 21.33 2.96 10.71
C GLU A 179 22.26 3.13 9.51
N GLY A 180 21.74 3.56 8.35
CA GLY A 180 22.54 3.88 7.16
C GLY A 180 22.63 2.75 6.13
N PHE A 181 21.75 1.75 6.20
CA PHE A 181 21.72 0.65 5.23
C PHE A 181 21.48 1.18 3.80
N PRO A 182 22.40 0.90 2.84
CA PRO A 182 22.35 1.49 1.51
C PRO A 182 21.21 0.93 0.64
N LYS A 183 20.74 1.73 -0.32
CA LYS A 183 19.91 1.23 -1.43
C LYS A 183 20.77 0.35 -2.35
N HIS A 184 20.16 -0.62 -3.02
CA HIS A 184 20.84 -1.49 -4.01
C HIS A 184 22.05 -2.24 -3.43
N TYR A 185 21.98 -2.64 -2.15
CA TYR A 185 23.01 -3.47 -1.51
C TYR A 185 23.02 -4.91 -2.08
N GLY A 186 21.92 -5.33 -2.71
CA GLY A 186 21.67 -6.70 -3.12
C GLY A 186 20.51 -7.33 -2.35
N LEU A 187 19.77 -8.21 -3.02
CA LEU A 187 18.62 -8.93 -2.47
C LEU A 187 18.68 -10.40 -2.91
N ALA A 188 18.23 -11.29 -2.04
CA ALA A 188 18.21 -12.73 -2.28
C ALA A 188 16.80 -13.30 -2.02
N VAL A 189 16.41 -14.34 -2.77
CA VAL A 189 15.05 -14.93 -2.66
C VAL A 189 14.79 -15.62 -1.32
N MET A 190 15.85 -16.00 -0.60
CA MET A 190 15.83 -16.69 0.69
C MET A 190 15.10 -18.05 0.74
N GLY A 191 14.42 -18.52 -0.30
CA GLY A 191 13.77 -19.83 -0.31
C GLY A 191 14.66 -21.01 -0.74
N ALA A 192 15.89 -20.75 -1.21
CA ALA A 192 16.95 -21.74 -1.40
C ALA A 192 18.26 -21.20 -0.80
N ILE A 193 18.84 -21.91 0.18
CA ILE A 193 20.01 -21.44 0.95
C ILE A 193 20.94 -22.61 1.29
N PHE A 194 22.20 -22.54 0.85
CA PHE A 194 23.28 -23.40 1.33
C PHE A 194 24.04 -22.73 2.47
N ARG A 195 24.41 -23.50 3.51
CA ARG A 195 25.24 -23.06 4.64
C ARG A 195 26.18 -24.15 5.13
N GLN A 196 27.41 -23.77 5.47
CA GLN A 196 28.18 -24.40 6.54
C GLN A 196 27.62 -23.90 7.88
N HIS A 197 26.49 -24.45 8.33
CA HIS A 197 25.72 -23.85 9.42
C HIS A 197 26.37 -23.98 10.81
N ASN A 198 27.43 -24.77 10.95
CA ASN A 198 28.23 -24.83 12.17
C ASN A 198 29.40 -23.82 12.21
N ASN A 199 29.59 -23.02 11.16
CA ASN A 199 30.55 -21.92 11.15
C ASN A 199 30.08 -20.81 12.11
N PRO A 200 30.92 -20.33 13.05
CA PRO A 200 30.55 -19.28 14.02
C PRO A 200 30.01 -17.99 13.39
N GLU A 201 30.51 -17.57 12.23
CA GLU A 201 30.01 -16.38 11.52
C GLU A 201 28.60 -16.61 10.99
N VAL A 202 28.35 -17.79 10.40
CA VAL A 202 27.00 -18.18 9.95
C VAL A 202 26.04 -18.29 11.12
N ILE A 203 26.47 -18.82 12.27
CA ILE A 203 25.64 -18.87 13.49
C ILE A 203 25.27 -17.46 13.95
N ASN A 204 26.24 -16.54 14.06
CA ASN A 204 26.00 -15.16 14.47
C ASN A 204 25.09 -14.40 13.49
N LEU A 205 25.22 -14.68 12.20
CA LEU A 205 24.35 -14.12 11.15
C LEU A 205 22.91 -14.64 11.27
N MET A 206 22.75 -15.96 11.48
CA MET A 206 21.44 -16.61 11.58
C MET A 206 20.69 -16.21 12.86
N GLU A 207 21.37 -16.11 14.01
CA GLU A 207 20.74 -15.63 15.26
C GLU A 207 20.29 -14.17 15.13
N ALA A 208 21.11 -13.30 14.55
CA ALA A 208 20.74 -11.89 14.33
C ALA A 208 19.62 -11.72 13.27
N TRP A 209 19.56 -12.59 12.25
CA TRP A 209 18.46 -12.61 11.29
C TRP A 209 17.15 -13.07 11.95
N TRP A 210 17.23 -14.04 12.86
CA TRP A 210 16.09 -14.47 13.67
C TRP A 210 15.57 -13.37 14.61
N ASP A 211 16.48 -12.67 15.30
CA ASP A 211 16.12 -11.51 16.15
C ASP A 211 15.32 -10.46 15.36
N GLU A 212 15.73 -10.16 14.13
CA GLU A 212 15.02 -9.19 13.27
C GLU A 212 13.64 -9.71 12.78
N ILE A 213 13.49 -11.02 12.53
CA ILE A 213 12.20 -11.66 12.19
C ILE A 213 11.21 -11.66 13.37
N ILE A 214 11.70 -11.81 14.60
CA ILE A 214 10.89 -11.72 15.83
C ILE A 214 10.53 -10.26 16.15
N LYS A 215 11.51 -9.37 16.07
CA LYS A 215 11.38 -7.95 16.40
C LYS A 215 10.47 -7.19 15.43
N TYR A 216 10.51 -7.51 14.13
CA TYR A 216 9.72 -6.85 13.10
C TYR A 216 8.84 -7.84 12.31
N SER A 217 8.87 -7.78 10.98
CA SER A 217 7.99 -8.57 10.10
C SER A 217 8.51 -9.99 9.87
N ASN A 218 7.61 -10.90 9.51
CA ASN A 218 7.97 -12.23 9.04
C ASN A 218 8.22 -12.29 7.52
N GLN A 219 8.47 -11.15 6.86
CA GLN A 219 8.97 -11.09 5.48
C GLN A 219 10.51 -11.05 5.53
N ASP A 220 11.13 -12.21 5.26
CA ASP A 220 12.53 -12.47 5.59
C ASP A 220 13.53 -11.90 4.58
N GLN A 221 13.07 -11.60 3.37
CA GLN A 221 13.79 -10.84 2.35
C GLN A 221 14.14 -9.41 2.80
N LEU A 222 13.35 -8.81 3.70
CA LEU A 222 13.62 -7.45 4.21
C LEU A 222 14.79 -7.39 5.18
N SER A 223 14.99 -8.43 6.01
CA SER A 223 15.98 -8.41 7.10
C SER A 223 17.32 -9.05 6.74
N PHE A 224 17.38 -10.06 5.87
CA PHE A 224 18.62 -10.80 5.62
C PHE A 224 19.77 -9.90 5.13
N ALA A 225 19.52 -9.11 4.08
CA ALA A 225 20.54 -8.26 3.47
C ALA A 225 21.07 -7.19 4.45
N TYR A 226 20.19 -6.66 5.31
CA TYR A 226 20.57 -5.72 6.37
C TYR A 226 21.45 -6.37 7.44
N VAL A 227 21.14 -7.60 7.88
CA VAL A 227 21.98 -8.30 8.86
C VAL A 227 23.33 -8.70 8.27
N ALA A 228 23.37 -9.10 7.01
CA ALA A 228 24.62 -9.36 6.28
C ALA A 228 25.51 -8.10 6.21
N TRP A 229 24.96 -6.96 5.78
CA TRP A 229 25.65 -5.66 5.78
C TRP A 229 26.16 -5.26 7.17
N LYS A 230 25.33 -5.39 8.20
CA LYS A 230 25.66 -4.99 9.58
C LYS A 230 26.75 -5.86 10.22
N GLN A 231 26.98 -7.06 9.69
CA GLN A 231 28.04 -7.98 10.13
C GLN A 231 29.21 -8.08 9.14
N ASP A 232 29.24 -7.27 8.07
CA ASP A 232 30.24 -7.34 6.99
C ASP A 232 30.34 -8.73 6.33
N PHE A 233 29.22 -9.46 6.29
CA PHE A 233 29.14 -10.85 5.85
C PHE A 233 28.75 -10.99 4.37
N HIS A 234 29.54 -11.76 3.63
CA HIS A 234 29.50 -11.83 2.17
C HIS A 234 29.25 -13.28 1.69
N PRO A 235 27.99 -13.68 1.44
CA PRO A 235 27.65 -15.01 0.92
C PRO A 235 28.01 -15.13 -0.56
N SER A 236 28.47 -16.31 -0.99
CA SER A 236 28.45 -16.63 -2.43
C SER A 236 27.03 -16.49 -3.00
N VAL A 237 26.94 -16.14 -4.28
CA VAL A 237 25.65 -15.93 -4.96
C VAL A 237 25.51 -16.73 -6.25
N SER A 238 24.34 -17.34 -6.41
CA SER A 238 23.91 -18.05 -7.62
C SER A 238 23.02 -17.16 -8.47
N LEU A 239 23.31 -17.10 -9.77
CA LEU A 239 22.50 -16.46 -10.81
C LEU A 239 21.58 -17.49 -11.50
N LEU A 240 21.02 -18.44 -10.75
CA LEU A 240 20.05 -19.39 -11.28
C LEU A 240 18.62 -18.87 -11.11
N TYR A 241 17.81 -19.10 -12.13
CA TYR A 241 16.39 -18.75 -12.08
C TYR A 241 15.71 -19.57 -10.98
N TYR A 242 15.19 -18.86 -9.97
CA TYR A 242 14.79 -19.49 -8.71
C TYR A 242 13.56 -20.40 -8.85
N TRP A 243 12.62 -20.04 -9.72
CA TRP A 243 11.29 -20.67 -9.76
C TRP A 243 11.26 -22.05 -10.44
N ASP A 244 12.12 -22.27 -11.44
CA ASP A 244 12.31 -23.55 -12.14
C ASP A 244 13.75 -23.61 -12.67
N ASN A 245 14.44 -24.73 -12.48
CA ASN A 245 15.76 -25.00 -13.04
C ASN A 245 16.06 -26.51 -13.10
N GLU A 246 17.30 -26.87 -13.47
CA GLU A 246 17.77 -28.26 -13.57
C GLU A 246 17.82 -28.99 -12.21
N TYR A 247 17.83 -28.26 -11.09
CA TYR A 247 17.99 -28.81 -9.74
C TYR A 247 16.68 -28.88 -8.95
N TRP A 248 15.79 -27.91 -9.12
CA TRP A 248 14.48 -27.87 -8.50
C TRP A 248 13.47 -27.11 -9.35
N ALA A 249 12.18 -27.38 -9.14
CA ALA A 249 11.09 -26.58 -9.71
C ALA A 249 9.93 -26.43 -8.73
N LYS A 250 9.21 -25.33 -8.84
CA LYS A 250 7.97 -25.12 -8.07
C LYS A 250 6.86 -26.03 -8.61
N GLU A 251 6.21 -26.80 -7.73
CA GLU A 251 5.18 -27.76 -8.11
C GLU A 251 3.86 -27.42 -7.40
N GLY A 252 2.82 -27.11 -8.18
CA GLY A 252 1.49 -26.69 -7.73
C GLY A 252 1.12 -25.24 -8.07
N GLU A 253 -0.18 -24.95 -8.10
CA GLU A 253 -0.66 -23.57 -8.23
C GLU A 253 -0.42 -22.77 -6.95
N TYR A 254 -0.45 -21.44 -7.04
CA TYR A 254 -0.21 -20.53 -5.93
C TYR A 254 -1.36 -20.58 -4.91
N HIS A 255 -1.33 -21.56 -4.00
CA HIS A 255 -2.36 -21.79 -2.97
C HIS A 255 -2.33 -20.78 -1.80
N HIS A 256 -2.24 -19.49 -2.11
CA HIS A 256 -2.96 -18.51 -1.31
C HIS A 256 -4.45 -18.58 -1.69
N LYS A 257 -5.17 -19.51 -1.07
CA LYS A 257 -6.56 -19.20 -0.70
C LYS A 257 -6.48 -17.91 0.11
N VAL A 258 -6.90 -16.80 -0.47
CA VAL A 258 -6.97 -15.50 0.22
C VAL A 258 -8.12 -15.56 1.22
N VAL A 259 -7.87 -16.26 2.33
CA VAL A 259 -8.57 -16.00 3.57
C VAL A 259 -8.06 -14.64 4.02
N LEU A 260 -8.95 -13.65 4.10
CA LEU A 260 -8.66 -12.34 4.66
C LEU A 260 -8.40 -12.46 6.16
N GLN A 261 -7.23 -12.99 6.51
CA GLN A 261 -6.72 -12.96 7.87
C GLN A 261 -6.33 -11.52 8.23
N THR A 262 -6.67 -11.13 9.45
CA THR A 262 -6.35 -9.82 10.02
C THR A 262 -4.84 -9.58 10.04
N PRO A 263 -4.36 -8.32 10.21
CA PRO A 263 -2.92 -7.99 10.39
C PRO A 263 -2.34 -8.50 11.73
N ILE A 264 -3.02 -9.44 12.36
CA ILE A 264 -2.70 -10.03 13.64
C ILE A 264 -2.07 -11.39 13.32
N THR A 265 -0.80 -11.53 13.67
CA THR A 265 0.00 -12.70 13.34
C THR A 265 0.06 -13.70 14.50
N SER A 266 0.03 -13.27 15.76
CA SER A 266 0.31 -14.15 16.92
C SER A 266 -0.86 -15.07 17.36
N ASP A 267 -1.56 -15.69 16.43
CA ASP A 267 -2.74 -16.55 16.68
C ASP A 267 -2.50 -17.63 17.76
N ASN A 268 -1.36 -18.34 17.67
CA ASN A 268 -1.01 -19.40 18.62
C ASN A 268 -0.77 -18.85 20.04
N LEU A 269 -0.08 -17.72 20.17
CA LEU A 269 0.12 -17.01 21.44
C LEU A 269 -1.21 -16.52 22.04
N ARG A 270 -2.07 -15.90 21.23
CA ARG A 270 -3.39 -15.41 21.70
C ARG A 270 -4.30 -16.55 22.16
N SER A 271 -4.24 -17.71 21.48
CA SER A 271 -4.95 -18.92 21.88
C SER A 271 -4.48 -19.41 23.27
N LYS A 272 -3.16 -19.55 23.47
CA LYS A 272 -2.55 -19.91 24.77
C LYS A 272 -2.96 -18.93 25.89
N ILE A 273 -2.84 -17.62 25.66
CA ILE A 273 -3.23 -16.59 26.63
C ILE A 273 -4.73 -16.69 26.96
N GLY A 274 -5.61 -16.87 25.95
CA GLY A 274 -7.05 -17.02 26.17
C GLY A 274 -7.41 -18.21 27.07
N VAL A 275 -6.74 -19.35 26.89
CA VAL A 275 -6.92 -20.53 27.76
C VAL A 275 -6.42 -20.27 29.18
N GLN A 276 -5.32 -19.53 29.36
CA GLN A 276 -4.82 -19.13 30.68
C GLN A 276 -5.79 -18.18 31.39
N VAL A 277 -6.19 -17.08 30.74
CA VAL A 277 -7.09 -16.06 31.30
C VAL A 277 -8.43 -16.65 31.76
N ASN A 278 -8.99 -17.62 31.03
CA ASN A 278 -10.24 -18.29 31.41
C ASN A 278 -10.18 -19.04 32.76
N ASN A 279 -8.97 -19.31 33.29
CA ASN A 279 -8.75 -20.02 34.55
C ASN A 279 -8.18 -19.12 35.67
N MET A 280 -8.01 -17.82 35.42
CA MET A 280 -7.40 -16.87 36.36
C MET A 280 -8.41 -16.20 37.30
N SER A 281 -7.94 -15.90 38.51
CA SER A 281 -8.61 -15.06 39.51
C SER A 281 -8.15 -13.60 39.44
N ILE A 282 -8.91 -12.70 40.08
CA ILE A 282 -8.54 -11.29 40.20
C ILE A 282 -7.24 -11.16 41.01
N GLY A 283 -6.17 -10.72 40.34
CA GLY A 283 -4.84 -10.52 40.93
C GLY A 283 -3.76 -11.46 40.38
N ASP A 284 -4.14 -12.48 39.61
CA ASP A 284 -3.19 -13.37 38.94
C ASP A 284 -2.47 -12.67 37.77
N THR A 285 -1.23 -13.07 37.49
CA THR A 285 -0.39 -12.53 36.41
C THR A 285 -0.05 -13.59 35.37
N ILE A 286 0.17 -13.18 34.11
CA ILE A 286 0.75 -14.02 33.06
C ILE A 286 2.16 -13.52 32.80
N ASP A 287 3.15 -14.40 32.98
CA ASP A 287 4.52 -14.13 32.57
C ASP A 287 4.66 -14.38 31.06
N LEU A 288 5.14 -13.37 30.33
CA LEU A 288 5.43 -13.44 28.90
C LEU A 288 6.93 -13.28 28.67
N SER A 289 7.49 -14.10 27.77
CA SER A 289 8.84 -13.90 27.28
C SER A 289 8.97 -12.60 26.46
N LYS A 290 10.21 -12.13 26.28
CA LYS A 290 10.52 -10.97 25.43
C LYS A 290 10.03 -11.16 23.99
N GLU A 291 10.11 -12.39 23.46
CA GLU A 291 9.64 -12.74 22.11
C GLU A 291 8.10 -12.65 22.03
N GLU A 292 7.39 -13.26 22.98
CA GLU A 292 5.92 -13.19 23.06
C GLU A 292 5.42 -11.75 23.20
N LEU A 293 6.12 -10.91 23.97
CA LEU A 293 5.81 -9.47 24.09
C LEU A 293 5.98 -8.73 22.76
N LEU A 294 7.06 -8.99 22.02
CA LEU A 294 7.32 -8.36 20.72
C LEU A 294 6.26 -8.75 19.68
N LEU A 295 5.81 -10.01 19.66
CA LEU A 295 4.73 -10.45 18.78
C LEU A 295 3.40 -9.70 19.06
N LEU A 296 3.02 -9.54 20.33
CA LEU A 296 1.82 -8.78 20.70
C LEU A 296 1.95 -7.28 20.36
N ILE A 297 3.13 -6.68 20.56
CA ILE A 297 3.41 -5.29 20.16
C ILE A 297 3.26 -5.14 18.63
N ASN A 298 3.76 -6.09 17.85
CA ASN A 298 3.68 -6.06 16.39
C ASN A 298 2.24 -6.24 15.89
N ASP A 299 1.43 -7.05 16.56
CA ASP A 299 0.00 -7.17 16.27
C ASP A 299 -0.77 -5.88 16.61
N ILE A 300 -0.47 -5.21 17.72
CA ILE A 300 -1.04 -3.89 18.08
C ILE A 300 -0.68 -2.84 17.02
N LYS A 301 0.58 -2.78 16.60
CA LYS A 301 1.05 -1.91 15.51
C LYS A 301 0.34 -2.23 14.19
N GLY A 302 0.20 -3.50 13.86
CA GLY A 302 -0.55 -3.98 12.68
C GLY A 302 -2.01 -3.55 12.70
N MET A 303 -2.67 -3.59 13.86
CA MET A 303 -4.06 -3.14 14.03
C MET A 303 -4.23 -1.62 13.89
N ASN A 304 -3.26 -0.80 14.34
CA ASN A 304 -3.34 0.66 14.23
C ASN A 304 -3.44 1.16 12.77
N GLY A 305 -2.93 0.39 11.79
CA GLY A 305 -3.08 0.68 10.36
C GLY A 305 -4.43 0.27 9.74
N TYR A 306 -5.25 -0.53 10.44
CA TYR A 306 -6.50 -1.10 9.91
C TYR A 306 -7.74 -0.41 10.50
N ARG A 307 -8.13 0.74 9.92
CA ARG A 307 -9.46 1.33 10.17
C ARG A 307 -10.55 0.52 9.43
N ILE A 308 -11.10 -0.44 10.16
CA ILE A 308 -12.13 -1.40 9.72
C ILE A 308 -13.50 -0.76 9.48
N ASP A 309 -14.21 -1.29 8.50
CA ASP A 309 -15.57 -0.98 8.08
C ASP A 309 -16.64 -1.43 9.11
N THR A 310 -17.20 -0.47 9.84
CA THR A 310 -18.16 -0.71 10.93
C THR A 310 -19.61 -0.87 10.45
N ALA A 311 -19.86 -1.78 9.50
CA ALA A 311 -21.21 -2.20 9.11
C ALA A 311 -21.41 -3.72 9.33
N GLY A 312 -20.70 -4.57 8.58
CA GLY A 312 -20.78 -6.03 8.74
C GLY A 312 -20.38 -6.51 10.14
N ARG A 313 -19.33 -5.91 10.72
CA ARG A 313 -18.92 -6.18 12.11
C ARG A 313 -19.85 -5.55 13.15
N ILE A 314 -20.56 -4.46 12.86
CA ILE A 314 -21.60 -3.95 13.77
C ILE A 314 -22.82 -4.88 13.78
N ALA A 315 -23.21 -5.48 12.65
CA ALA A 315 -24.27 -6.50 12.65
C ALA A 315 -23.90 -7.74 13.49
N PHE A 316 -22.66 -8.21 13.38
CA PHE A 316 -22.12 -9.29 14.23
C PHE A 316 -22.08 -8.88 15.72
N LEU A 317 -21.50 -7.72 16.05
CA LEU A 317 -21.42 -7.23 17.43
C LEU A 317 -22.79 -6.90 18.03
N ASN A 318 -23.78 -6.45 17.24
CA ASN A 318 -25.15 -6.25 17.69
C ASN A 318 -25.89 -7.58 17.93
N LYS A 319 -25.55 -8.63 17.19
CA LYS A 319 -26.06 -9.99 17.44
C LYS A 319 -25.50 -10.54 18.76
N GLU A 320 -24.19 -10.41 18.98
CA GLU A 320 -23.53 -10.77 20.26
C GLU A 320 -24.02 -9.89 21.43
N TYR A 321 -24.18 -8.58 21.23
CA TYR A 321 -24.73 -7.65 22.22
C TYR A 321 -26.18 -7.97 22.56
N SER A 322 -27.00 -8.34 21.58
CA SER A 322 -28.40 -8.75 21.81
C SER A 322 -28.48 -10.08 22.56
N ALA A 323 -27.59 -11.03 22.26
CA ALA A 323 -27.45 -12.26 23.03
C ALA A 323 -27.04 -11.96 24.49
N MET A 324 -26.02 -11.11 24.68
CA MET A 324 -25.56 -10.66 26.01
C MET A 324 -26.65 -9.90 26.78
N MET A 325 -27.46 -9.07 26.11
CA MET A 325 -28.59 -8.35 26.70
C MET A 325 -29.78 -9.24 27.07
N SER A 326 -29.88 -10.44 26.48
CA SER A 326 -30.89 -11.46 26.82
C SER A 326 -30.46 -12.42 27.96
N SER A 327 -29.23 -12.28 28.46
CA SER A 327 -28.68 -13.06 29.57
C SER A 327 -29.07 -12.49 30.94
N ASN A 328 -29.60 -13.34 31.83
CA ASN A 328 -30.23 -12.96 33.10
C ASN A 328 -29.25 -12.69 34.28
N SER A 329 -28.19 -11.90 34.09
CA SER A 329 -27.30 -11.43 35.18
C SER A 329 -27.01 -9.92 35.10
N LEU A 330 -26.93 -9.24 36.25
CA LEU A 330 -27.41 -7.85 36.47
C LEU A 330 -26.36 -6.70 36.54
N LYS A 331 -26.88 -5.45 36.68
CA LYS A 331 -26.30 -4.08 36.44
C LYS A 331 -26.64 -3.11 37.61
N LEU A 332 -26.10 -1.89 37.86
CA LEU A 332 -25.04 -1.01 37.27
C LEU A 332 -24.64 0.14 38.29
N THR A 333 -23.42 0.70 38.17
CA THR A 333 -22.88 2.07 38.55
C THR A 333 -23.57 3.07 39.54
N LYS A 334 -22.78 3.87 40.30
CA LYS A 334 -22.73 5.39 40.26
C LYS A 334 -21.67 6.07 41.20
N PRO A 335 -21.25 7.35 40.98
CA PRO A 335 -20.12 8.03 41.67
C PRO A 335 -20.47 9.30 42.54
N LEU A 336 -19.58 9.69 43.48
CA LEU A 336 -19.27 11.06 44.05
C LEU A 336 -18.81 11.03 45.55
N ARG A 337 -17.90 11.95 45.94
CA ARG A 337 -17.13 12.13 47.24
C ARG A 337 -15.77 11.40 47.23
N VAL A 338 -14.60 11.94 47.62
CA VAL A 338 -14.24 13.04 48.56
C VAL A 338 -13.01 13.83 48.06
N ALA A 339 -13.04 15.17 48.10
CA ALA A 339 -11.89 16.05 47.79
C ALA A 339 -11.60 17.05 48.94
N GLY A 340 -11.75 16.63 50.21
CA GLY A 340 -12.01 17.55 51.33
C GLY A 340 -10.86 17.94 52.27
N ASP A 341 -9.85 17.10 52.53
CA ASP A 341 -9.21 17.13 53.87
C ASP A 341 -7.73 17.53 54.00
N LEU A 342 -6.90 17.49 52.95
CA LEU A 342 -5.44 17.64 53.11
C LEU A 342 -4.89 19.08 53.09
N SER A 343 -5.73 20.09 52.82
CA SER A 343 -5.38 21.53 52.90
C SER A 343 -4.91 22.02 54.30
N ARG A 344 -4.99 21.17 55.34
CA ARG A 344 -4.89 21.59 56.76
C ARG A 344 -3.52 21.50 57.46
N ARG A 345 -2.41 21.14 56.80
CA ARG A 345 -1.10 20.93 57.48
C ARG A 345 0.16 21.60 56.90
N PHE A 346 0.01 22.75 56.25
CA PHE A 346 1.06 23.79 56.29
C PHE A 346 1.30 24.25 57.75
N LYS A 347 2.34 23.74 58.44
CA LYS A 347 2.92 24.37 59.67
C LYS A 347 4.20 23.66 60.16
N LYS A 348 5.31 23.81 59.43
CA LYS A 348 6.71 23.76 59.91
C LYS A 348 7.65 24.05 58.74
N ASN A 349 7.86 25.34 58.48
CA ASN A 349 8.62 25.84 57.34
C ASN A 349 10.07 25.30 57.32
N ARG A 350 10.52 24.82 56.15
CA ARG A 350 11.80 24.11 55.96
C ARG A 350 12.92 24.96 55.37
N TYR A 351 12.71 26.25 55.11
CA TYR A 351 13.69 27.10 54.39
C TYR A 351 15.08 27.14 55.06
N PHE A 352 15.13 27.08 56.40
CA PHE A 352 16.39 26.98 57.15
C PHE A 352 16.96 25.55 57.30
N GLN A 353 16.24 24.50 56.88
CA GLN A 353 16.83 23.16 56.71
C GLN A 353 17.59 23.04 55.38
N ALA A 354 17.21 23.78 54.34
CA ALA A 354 17.90 23.80 53.05
C ALA A 354 19.37 24.25 53.17
N VAL A 355 19.65 25.26 54.02
CA VAL A 355 21.02 25.77 54.28
C VAL A 355 21.98 24.70 54.83
N LYS A 356 21.45 23.60 55.40
CA LYS A 356 22.27 22.48 55.90
C LYS A 356 22.58 21.41 54.84
N TYR A 357 21.89 21.44 53.70
CA TYR A 357 22.08 20.50 52.58
C TYR A 357 23.09 21.00 51.54
N PHE A 358 23.12 22.31 51.26
CA PHE A 358 23.97 22.88 50.21
C PHE A 358 25.37 23.27 50.72
N LYS A 359 26.30 22.30 50.70
CA LYS A 359 27.74 22.60 50.70
C LYS A 359 28.18 22.88 49.25
N THR A 360 28.38 24.17 48.94
CA THR A 360 28.97 24.85 47.74
C THR A 360 28.03 25.65 46.80
N ASP A 361 28.61 26.72 46.25
CA ASP A 361 28.16 27.85 45.39
C ASP A 361 26.66 28.19 45.21
N PHE A 362 26.32 29.45 45.51
CA PHE A 362 24.97 30.01 45.56
C PHE A 362 24.54 30.76 44.29
N SER A 363 25.49 31.23 43.46
CA SER A 363 25.18 32.16 42.36
C SER A 363 24.53 31.49 41.14
N ASN A 364 25.12 30.38 40.67
CA ASN A 364 24.67 29.64 39.49
C ASN A 364 23.27 29.03 39.66
N GLN A 365 22.92 28.62 40.89
CA GLN A 365 21.62 28.03 41.20
C GLN A 365 20.45 29.01 41.02
N LEU A 366 20.67 30.31 41.19
CA LEU A 366 19.62 31.31 41.00
C LEU A 366 19.28 31.55 39.51
N SER A 367 20.26 31.43 38.61
CA SER A 367 20.05 31.55 37.15
C SER A 367 19.23 30.37 36.60
N LEU A 368 19.54 29.16 37.07
CA LEU A 368 18.82 27.92 36.78
C LEU A 368 17.32 28.03 37.08
N TYR A 369 16.98 28.49 38.28
CA TYR A 369 15.61 28.68 38.75
C TYR A 369 14.77 29.53 37.78
N TYR A 370 15.28 30.68 37.33
CA TYR A 370 14.54 31.58 36.43
C TYR A 370 14.34 31.00 35.02
N ARG A 371 15.27 30.18 34.51
CA ARG A 371 15.13 29.57 33.17
C ARG A 371 14.04 28.49 33.15
N ILE A 372 14.04 27.60 34.15
CA ILE A 372 13.01 26.55 34.30
C ILE A 372 11.62 27.18 34.41
N LYS A 373 11.53 28.29 35.16
CA LYS A 373 10.28 29.04 35.33
C LYS A 373 9.79 29.69 34.05
N ASN A 374 10.65 30.44 33.35
CA ASN A 374 10.24 31.21 32.17
C ASN A 374 9.88 30.34 30.96
N LEU A 375 10.49 29.16 30.83
CA LEU A 375 10.14 28.17 29.80
C LEU A 375 8.94 27.29 30.18
N ASN A 376 8.36 27.51 31.38
CA ASN A 376 7.21 26.76 31.91
C ASN A 376 7.37 25.22 31.84
N LEU A 377 8.60 24.73 32.06
CA LEU A 377 8.94 23.30 31.89
C LEU A 377 8.36 22.42 33.00
N ILE A 378 8.08 23.00 34.17
CA ILE A 378 7.44 22.32 35.31
C ILE A 378 6.07 22.96 35.52
N ASN A 379 5.01 22.17 35.39
CA ASN A 379 3.67 22.58 35.77
C ASN A 379 3.57 22.61 37.31
N GLU A 380 3.62 23.82 37.89
CA GLU A 380 3.67 24.01 39.35
C GLU A 380 2.47 23.37 40.08
N GLU A 381 1.28 23.34 39.48
CA GLU A 381 0.08 22.71 40.07
C GLU A 381 0.18 21.18 40.11
N LYS A 382 0.53 20.54 38.99
CA LYS A 382 0.74 19.08 38.93
C LYS A 382 1.87 18.64 39.85
N TYR A 383 2.96 19.42 39.90
CA TYR A 383 4.08 19.15 40.80
C TYR A 383 3.66 19.24 42.27
N LEU A 384 2.91 20.27 42.67
CA LEU A 384 2.40 20.39 44.05
C LEU A 384 1.41 19.28 44.41
N ALA A 385 0.65 18.76 43.44
CA ALA A 385 -0.27 17.64 43.67
C ALA A 385 0.47 16.32 44.03
N ILE A 386 1.69 16.13 43.51
CA ILE A 386 2.51 14.93 43.73
C ILE A 386 3.49 15.13 44.89
N HIS A 387 3.98 16.36 45.10
CA HIS A 387 4.89 16.72 46.19
C HIS A 387 4.22 17.67 47.19
N PRO A 388 3.22 17.22 47.97
CA PRO A 388 2.49 18.07 48.93
C PRO A 388 3.33 18.53 50.14
N GLY A 389 4.65 18.28 50.14
CA GLY A 389 5.63 18.86 51.05
C GLY A 389 6.45 20.03 50.47
N ALA A 390 6.32 20.33 49.18
CA ALA A 390 7.08 21.34 48.42
C ALA A 390 6.59 22.79 48.60
N ILE A 391 5.76 23.01 49.61
CA ILE A 391 4.60 23.90 49.51
C ILE A 391 4.89 25.41 49.60
N ASP A 392 6.13 25.81 49.88
CA ASP A 392 6.55 27.22 49.92
C ASP A 392 7.17 27.70 48.58
N ASN A 393 7.77 26.81 47.77
CA ASN A 393 8.30 27.12 46.43
C ASN A 393 8.53 25.81 45.62
N PRO A 394 7.67 25.50 44.62
CA PRO A 394 7.74 24.27 43.82
C PRO A 394 9.09 24.02 43.15
N ILE A 395 9.60 25.00 42.41
CA ILE A 395 10.81 24.86 41.59
C ILE A 395 12.07 24.76 42.47
N LEU A 396 12.14 25.48 43.60
CA LEU A 396 13.24 25.30 44.56
C LEU A 396 13.19 23.94 45.25
N HIS A 397 12.01 23.42 45.60
CA HIS A 397 11.88 22.05 46.11
C HIS A 397 12.29 21.02 45.05
N TYR A 398 11.92 21.27 43.78
CA TYR A 398 12.34 20.44 42.66
C TYR A 398 13.86 20.36 42.60
N MET A 399 14.53 21.50 42.48
CA MET A 399 15.98 21.57 42.39
C MET A 399 16.69 20.94 43.61
N ALA A 400 16.10 21.05 44.81
CA ALA A 400 16.73 20.58 46.05
C ALA A 400 16.56 19.08 46.35
N TYR A 401 15.42 18.48 45.99
CA TYR A 401 15.06 17.13 46.44
C TYR A 401 14.54 16.23 45.32
N SER A 402 13.57 16.68 44.53
CA SER A 402 12.94 15.86 43.48
C SER A 402 13.84 15.64 42.25
N SER A 403 14.66 16.63 41.90
CA SER A 403 15.59 16.58 40.75
C SER A 403 16.52 15.37 40.79
N LYS A 404 16.82 14.84 41.98
CA LYS A 404 17.69 13.67 42.16
C LYS A 404 16.98 12.40 42.62
N ASN A 405 15.76 12.50 43.16
CA ASN A 405 15.13 11.38 43.87
C ASN A 405 13.80 10.93 43.25
N ASP A 406 13.16 11.75 42.41
CA ASP A 406 11.94 11.33 41.72
C ASP A 406 12.29 10.50 40.49
N PRO A 407 11.73 9.30 40.32
CA PRO A 407 11.88 8.53 39.10
C PRO A 407 11.25 9.24 37.91
N ILE A 408 11.71 8.89 36.70
CA ILE A 408 11.49 9.70 35.49
C ILE A 408 10.02 9.75 35.03
N ASP A 409 9.24 8.73 35.33
CA ASP A 409 7.78 8.65 35.14
C ASP A 409 7.02 9.64 36.02
N ILE A 410 7.42 9.75 37.30
CA ILE A 410 6.87 10.74 38.22
C ILE A 410 7.20 12.15 37.73
N LYS A 411 8.45 12.40 37.30
CA LYS A 411 8.83 13.67 36.65
C LYS A 411 7.96 13.96 35.42
N ALA A 412 7.80 13.00 34.51
CA ALA A 412 7.07 13.18 33.25
C ALA A 412 5.60 13.60 33.47
N SER A 413 4.99 13.19 34.59
CA SER A 413 3.60 13.54 34.91
C SER A 413 3.36 15.03 35.19
N TYR A 414 4.38 15.77 35.65
CA TYR A 414 4.30 17.21 35.94
C TYR A 414 5.17 18.10 35.04
N VAL A 415 5.95 17.51 34.15
CA VAL A 415 6.69 18.23 33.10
C VAL A 415 5.74 18.65 31.98
N ASN A 416 6.04 19.77 31.31
CA ASN A 416 5.27 20.20 30.13
C ASN A 416 5.41 19.13 29.02
N PRO A 417 4.32 18.52 28.52
CA PRO A 417 4.37 17.34 27.66
C PRO A 417 4.96 17.59 26.28
N LEU A 418 5.09 18.86 25.86
CA LEU A 418 5.85 19.20 24.66
C LEU A 418 7.32 18.83 24.86
N PHE A 419 7.88 19.10 26.05
CA PHE A 419 9.23 18.67 26.41
C PHE A 419 9.23 17.17 26.63
N ASP A 420 9.46 16.45 25.54
CA ASP A 420 9.76 15.02 25.57
C ASP A 420 11.09 14.81 26.29
N MET A 421 10.99 14.79 27.61
CA MET A 421 12.08 14.63 28.55
C MET A 421 12.77 13.27 28.40
N VAL A 422 12.03 12.24 27.97
CA VAL A 422 12.56 10.90 27.72
C VAL A 422 13.41 10.92 26.45
N TYR A 423 12.93 11.57 25.38
CA TYR A 423 13.73 11.81 24.20
C TYR A 423 14.96 12.67 24.50
N TYR A 424 14.80 13.78 25.24
CA TYR A 424 15.92 14.68 25.58
C TYR A 424 17.04 13.97 26.36
N LEU A 425 16.69 13.12 27.34
CA LEU A 425 17.63 12.21 28.02
C LEU A 425 18.37 11.33 27.00
N SER A 426 17.61 10.58 26.18
CA SER A 426 18.17 9.61 25.23
C SER A 426 19.02 10.24 24.11
N ALA A 427 18.77 11.52 23.80
CA ALA A 427 19.43 12.24 22.71
C ALA A 427 20.72 12.97 23.14
N ASN A 428 20.91 13.20 24.44
CA ASN A 428 22.10 13.86 25.00
C ASN A 428 22.96 12.90 25.83
N ASP A 429 22.62 11.60 25.83
CA ASP A 429 23.30 10.51 26.55
C ASP A 429 23.59 10.86 28.03
N LEU A 430 22.54 11.32 28.72
CA LEU A 430 22.64 11.80 30.09
C LEU A 430 22.52 10.63 31.06
N ASP A 431 23.50 10.51 31.96
CA ASP A 431 23.46 9.57 33.07
C ASP A 431 22.16 9.72 33.89
N LEU A 432 21.66 8.60 34.42
CA LEU A 432 20.36 8.51 35.09
C LEU A 432 20.25 9.36 36.39
N ASP A 433 21.38 9.85 36.93
CA ASP A 433 21.43 10.76 38.08
C ASP A 433 21.49 12.26 37.67
N VAL A 434 21.62 12.56 36.38
CA VAL A 434 21.58 13.90 35.81
C VAL A 434 20.13 14.33 35.57
N ASP A 435 19.70 15.42 36.21
CA ASP A 435 18.35 15.94 35.99
C ASP A 435 18.21 16.53 34.58
N PRO A 436 17.31 15.99 33.72
CA PRO A 436 17.23 16.40 32.32
C PRO A 436 16.77 17.84 32.13
N ILE A 437 15.90 18.35 33.00
CA ILE A 437 15.42 19.74 32.93
C ILE A 437 16.56 20.69 33.29
N VAL A 438 17.27 20.41 34.39
CA VAL A 438 18.45 21.20 34.82
C VAL A 438 19.57 21.11 33.78
N HIS A 439 19.81 19.94 33.19
CA HIS A 439 20.79 19.77 32.11
C HIS A 439 20.41 20.55 30.86
N TYR A 440 19.14 20.47 30.44
CA TYR A 440 18.61 21.22 29.32
C TYR A 440 18.85 22.72 29.52
N VAL A 441 18.32 23.32 30.60
CA VAL A 441 18.45 24.77 30.83
C VAL A 441 19.87 25.26 31.16
N SER A 442 20.81 24.34 31.41
CA SER A 442 22.24 24.66 31.63
C SER A 442 23.07 24.60 30.35
N HIS A 443 22.92 23.51 29.57
CA HIS A 443 23.85 23.14 28.50
C HIS A 443 23.16 22.88 27.16
N GLY A 444 22.07 22.11 27.14
CA GLY A 444 21.40 21.74 25.87
C GLY A 444 20.57 22.86 25.24
N PHE A 445 20.03 23.77 26.06
CA PHE A 445 19.09 24.80 25.63
C PHE A 445 19.65 25.74 24.56
N PHE A 446 20.95 26.07 24.61
CA PHE A 446 21.58 26.98 23.65
C PHE A 446 22.07 26.28 22.36
N ASN A 447 21.81 24.98 22.22
CA ASN A 447 22.29 24.15 21.10
C ASN A 447 21.13 23.62 20.21
N ASN A 448 19.91 24.17 20.32
CA ASN A 448 18.72 23.85 19.52
C ASN A 448 18.27 22.37 19.53
N PHE A 449 18.53 21.63 20.62
CA PHE A 449 17.98 20.29 20.81
C PHE A 449 16.54 20.35 21.30
N GLU A 450 15.58 19.89 20.49
CA GLU A 450 14.15 20.14 20.74
C GLU A 450 13.22 18.94 20.50
N PHE A 451 12.35 18.71 21.49
CA PHE A 451 10.88 18.51 21.42
C PHE A 451 10.26 17.47 20.44
N ASN A 452 8.96 17.18 20.62
CA ASN A 452 8.23 16.03 20.03
C ASN A 452 8.52 15.78 18.53
N ARG A 453 8.87 14.53 18.18
CA ARG A 453 9.40 14.09 16.88
C ARG A 453 8.50 14.30 15.66
N GLU A 454 7.20 14.51 15.83
CA GLU A 454 6.31 14.83 14.71
C GLU A 454 6.59 16.23 14.12
N HIS A 455 7.28 17.12 14.85
CA HIS A 455 7.54 18.50 14.43
C HIS A 455 8.99 18.95 14.66
N LYS A 456 9.59 19.57 13.63
CA LYS A 456 11.00 20.02 13.60
C LYS A 456 11.18 21.40 14.26
N PRO A 457 12.40 21.78 14.71
CA PRO A 457 12.59 22.70 15.83
C PRO A 457 12.21 24.15 15.53
N PHE A 458 11.64 24.82 16.53
CA PHE A 458 11.06 26.15 16.42
C PHE A 458 11.41 27.11 17.58
N ILE A 459 12.10 26.68 18.66
CA ILE A 459 12.38 27.55 19.81
C ILE A 459 13.52 28.52 19.52
N LYS A 460 13.17 29.73 19.06
CA LYS A 460 14.13 30.79 18.73
C LYS A 460 14.20 31.94 19.75
N ASN A 461 13.36 31.97 20.80
CA ASN A 461 13.32 33.10 21.73
C ASN A 461 12.97 32.71 23.18
N LEU A 462 13.90 32.99 24.11
CA LEU A 462 13.82 32.75 25.57
C LEU A 462 12.70 33.50 26.34
N LYS A 463 11.79 34.14 25.63
CA LYS A 463 10.77 35.05 26.19
C LYS A 463 9.32 34.55 26.03
N LEU A 464 9.09 33.47 25.29
CA LEU A 464 7.78 32.93 24.98
C LEU A 464 7.71 31.45 25.36
N ASP A 465 6.48 30.97 25.61
CA ASP A 465 6.18 29.55 25.76
C ASP A 465 6.25 28.80 24.43
N ILE A 466 5.99 27.49 24.48
CA ILE A 466 6.32 26.56 23.42
C ILE A 466 5.14 26.14 22.55
N ASP A 467 3.92 26.00 23.10
CA ASP A 467 2.69 25.80 22.31
C ASP A 467 2.59 26.87 21.21
N THR A 468 2.77 28.14 21.59
CA THR A 468 2.75 29.32 20.71
C THR A 468 3.73 29.23 19.53
N GLN A 469 4.82 28.48 19.64
CA GLN A 469 5.83 28.40 18.59
C GLN A 469 5.58 27.23 17.61
N TYR A 470 4.87 26.17 18.03
CA TYR A 470 4.47 25.06 17.15
C TYR A 470 3.46 25.51 16.07
N GLU A 471 2.40 26.21 16.47
CA GLU A 471 1.33 26.65 15.57
C GLU A 471 1.89 27.51 14.41
N ASN A 472 2.89 28.34 14.70
CA ASN A 472 3.58 29.18 13.71
C ASN A 472 4.31 28.39 12.61
N TYR A 473 4.79 27.17 12.90
CA TYR A 473 5.47 26.33 11.90
C TYR A 473 4.47 25.71 10.91
N VAL A 474 3.41 25.06 11.38
CA VAL A 474 2.39 24.44 10.52
C VAL A 474 1.73 25.49 9.62
N ASN A 475 1.45 26.66 10.18
CA ASN A 475 0.93 27.81 9.44
C ASN A 475 1.86 28.27 8.30
N THR A 476 3.18 28.13 8.47
CA THR A 476 4.17 28.44 7.42
C THR A 476 4.13 27.41 6.29
N LEU A 477 4.13 26.11 6.62
CA LEU A 477 4.13 25.02 5.62
C LEU A 477 2.89 25.05 4.72
N VAL A 478 1.69 25.20 5.30
CA VAL A 478 0.44 25.35 4.52
C VAL A 478 0.50 26.61 3.65
N SER A 479 1.07 27.71 4.16
CA SER A 479 1.21 28.96 3.40
C SER A 479 2.19 28.85 2.23
N ASP A 480 3.17 27.97 2.28
CA ASP A 480 4.18 27.82 1.22
C ASP A 480 3.71 26.87 0.10
N GLU A 481 2.96 25.81 0.43
CA GLU A 481 2.32 24.95 -0.58
C GLU A 481 1.27 25.74 -1.39
N LEU A 482 0.40 26.51 -0.71
CA LEU A 482 -0.59 27.38 -1.35
C LEU A 482 0.01 28.43 -2.31
N LYS A 483 1.25 28.89 -2.05
CA LYS A 483 1.95 29.85 -2.94
C LYS A 483 2.60 29.19 -4.14
N SER A 484 3.07 27.94 -3.99
CA SER A 484 3.99 27.31 -4.95
C SER A 484 3.33 26.26 -5.84
N ASN A 485 2.18 25.70 -5.42
CA ASN A 485 1.48 24.65 -6.15
C ASN A 485 -0.01 24.97 -6.35
N ASN A 486 -0.45 25.07 -7.60
CA ASN A 486 -1.85 25.33 -7.98
C ASN A 486 -2.73 24.06 -8.03
N TYR A 487 -2.17 22.87 -7.78
CA TYR A 487 -2.88 21.59 -7.80
C TYR A 487 -2.48 20.78 -6.56
N ILE A 488 -3.26 20.92 -5.49
CA ILE A 488 -2.97 20.31 -4.19
C ILE A 488 -3.76 19.01 -4.06
N SER A 489 -3.02 17.92 -3.89
CA SER A 489 -3.53 16.57 -3.63
C SER A 489 -2.84 15.90 -2.43
N ASP A 490 -1.93 16.60 -1.74
CA ASP A 490 -1.27 16.07 -0.53
C ASP A 490 -2.29 15.97 0.61
N SER A 491 -2.42 14.78 1.18
CA SER A 491 -3.44 14.45 2.17
C SER A 491 -3.32 15.22 3.48
N GLU A 492 -2.10 15.50 3.93
CA GLU A 492 -1.87 16.20 5.19
C GLU A 492 -1.99 17.71 4.99
N VAL A 493 -1.50 18.28 3.89
CA VAL A 493 -1.75 19.70 3.54
C VAL A 493 -3.25 19.96 3.42
N LEU A 494 -3.99 19.13 2.69
CA LEU A 494 -5.43 19.28 2.49
C LEU A 494 -6.22 19.20 3.81
N LYS A 495 -5.80 18.31 4.73
CA LYS A 495 -6.38 18.18 6.06
C LYS A 495 -6.09 19.41 6.92
N TYR A 496 -4.82 19.79 7.09
CA TYR A 496 -4.46 20.96 7.91
C TYR A 496 -5.05 22.25 7.37
N TYR A 497 -5.14 22.42 6.05
CA TYR A 497 -5.77 23.59 5.43
C TYR A 497 -7.27 23.71 5.78
N ILE A 498 -8.01 22.59 5.80
CA ILE A 498 -9.41 22.56 6.28
C ILE A 498 -9.46 22.81 7.79
N GLU A 499 -8.62 22.14 8.58
CA GLU A 499 -8.62 22.26 10.06
C GLU A 499 -8.27 23.66 10.56
N LYS A 500 -7.39 24.39 9.85
CA LYS A 500 -6.95 25.76 10.18
C LYS A 500 -8.11 26.78 10.22
N ASN A 501 -9.19 26.50 9.49
CA ASN A 501 -10.36 27.37 9.38
C ASN A 501 -10.07 28.81 8.89
N GLU A 502 -9.08 28.99 8.01
CA GLU A 502 -8.71 30.28 7.43
C GLU A 502 -8.99 30.36 5.92
N PRO A 503 -9.47 31.50 5.39
CA PRO A 503 -9.62 31.69 3.95
C PRO A 503 -8.26 31.82 3.27
N CYS A 504 -8.05 31.08 2.17
CA CYS A 504 -6.96 31.38 1.25
C CYS A 504 -7.25 32.72 0.55
N ASN A 505 -6.48 33.75 0.95
CA ASN A 505 -6.42 35.06 0.31
C ASN A 505 -5.54 34.98 -0.94
N ASP A 506 -6.09 34.41 -2.00
CA ASP A 506 -5.55 34.36 -3.35
C ASP A 506 -6.63 34.88 -4.31
N ASP A 507 -6.22 35.59 -5.37
CA ASP A 507 -7.12 36.11 -6.40
C ASP A 507 -7.56 35.01 -7.40
N LYS A 508 -7.00 33.80 -7.27
CA LYS A 508 -7.38 32.60 -8.04
C LYS A 508 -8.74 32.04 -7.65
N ILE A 509 -9.38 31.41 -8.64
CA ILE A 509 -10.59 30.61 -8.47
C ILE A 509 -10.23 29.30 -7.76
N LYS A 510 -10.84 29.04 -6.60
CA LYS A 510 -10.60 27.83 -5.79
C LYS A 510 -11.63 26.77 -6.10
N VAL A 511 -11.17 25.61 -6.59
CA VAL A 511 -12.02 24.49 -7.00
C VAL A 511 -11.76 23.28 -6.11
N GLY A 512 -12.77 22.88 -5.33
CA GLY A 512 -12.74 21.65 -4.54
C GLY A 512 -13.24 20.48 -5.38
N VAL A 513 -12.45 19.42 -5.53
CA VAL A 513 -12.75 18.27 -6.38
C VAL A 513 -12.87 17.02 -5.51
N PHE A 514 -14.04 16.37 -5.53
CA PHE A 514 -14.39 15.26 -4.65
C PHE A 514 -14.67 14.00 -5.46
N LEU A 515 -13.77 13.02 -5.35
CA LEU A 515 -13.78 11.80 -6.17
C LEU A 515 -14.51 10.65 -5.48
N GLU A 516 -15.06 9.72 -6.28
CA GLU A 516 -15.51 8.40 -5.80
C GLU A 516 -14.33 7.48 -5.48
N ASP A 517 -13.24 7.63 -6.24
CA ASP A 517 -12.02 6.83 -6.11
C ASP A 517 -10.99 7.42 -5.14
N SER A 518 -10.01 6.59 -4.78
CA SER A 518 -8.82 7.03 -4.04
C SER A 518 -7.82 7.74 -4.94
N PHE A 519 -7.14 8.78 -4.42
CA PHE A 519 -6.25 9.61 -5.25
C PHE A 519 -5.10 8.80 -5.87
N ASP A 520 -4.46 7.93 -5.08
CA ASP A 520 -3.34 7.08 -5.52
C ASP A 520 -3.76 5.90 -6.42
N ASN A 521 -5.07 5.63 -6.54
CA ASN A 521 -5.62 4.49 -7.29
C ASN A 521 -6.91 4.86 -8.02
N MET A 522 -6.86 5.95 -8.80
CA MET A 522 -7.97 6.36 -9.67
C MET A 522 -8.20 5.37 -10.81
N ASN A 523 -9.46 5.03 -11.06
CA ASN A 523 -9.89 4.38 -12.29
C ASN A 523 -9.81 5.36 -13.48
N ALA A 524 -10.02 4.83 -14.69
CA ALA A 524 -9.92 5.58 -15.94
C ALA A 524 -10.76 6.86 -15.95
N CYS A 525 -11.99 6.81 -15.44
CA CYS A 525 -12.93 7.92 -15.46
C CYS A 525 -12.42 9.15 -14.67
N PRO A 526 -12.20 9.13 -13.34
CA PRO A 526 -11.63 10.27 -12.60
C PRO A 526 -10.28 10.72 -13.15
N PHE A 527 -9.42 9.79 -13.56
CA PHE A 527 -8.10 10.14 -14.04
C PHE A 527 -8.17 10.98 -15.33
N ILE A 528 -8.93 10.51 -16.32
CA ILE A 528 -9.09 11.18 -17.60
C ILE A 528 -9.97 12.43 -17.45
N ARG A 529 -11.11 12.36 -16.78
CA ARG A 529 -12.12 13.42 -16.82
C ARG A 529 -11.86 14.58 -15.85
N LEU A 530 -11.14 14.33 -14.74
CA LEU A 530 -10.93 15.29 -13.65
C LEU A 530 -9.46 15.52 -13.28
N HIS A 531 -8.64 14.47 -13.11
CA HIS A 531 -7.23 14.65 -12.69
C HIS A 531 -6.39 15.38 -13.75
N VAL A 532 -6.25 14.80 -14.95
CA VAL A 532 -5.41 15.34 -16.02
C VAL A 532 -5.84 16.75 -16.50
N PRO A 533 -7.13 17.05 -16.75
CA PRO A 533 -7.51 18.35 -17.30
C PRO A 533 -7.40 19.45 -16.24
N PHE A 534 -7.68 19.18 -14.96
CA PHE A 534 -7.48 20.17 -13.89
C PHE A 534 -6.00 20.39 -13.59
N LYS A 535 -5.15 19.36 -13.66
CA LYS A 535 -3.68 19.48 -13.58
C LYS A 535 -3.07 20.23 -14.77
N LYS A 536 -3.75 20.25 -15.93
CA LYS A 536 -3.41 21.10 -17.08
C LYS A 536 -3.91 22.54 -16.87
N LEU A 537 -5.12 22.71 -16.34
CA LEU A 537 -5.77 24.00 -16.12
C LEU A 537 -5.11 24.82 -14.99
N SER A 538 -4.64 24.16 -13.92
CA SER A 538 -3.90 24.79 -12.81
C SER A 538 -2.62 25.51 -13.27
N LYS A 539 -1.98 25.02 -14.35
CA LYS A 539 -0.80 25.62 -14.98
C LYS A 539 -1.10 26.96 -15.68
N LYS A 540 -2.38 27.30 -15.94
CA LYS A 540 -2.76 28.63 -16.43
C LYS A 540 -2.64 29.73 -15.35
N GLY A 541 -2.46 29.37 -14.08
CA GLY A 541 -2.31 30.33 -12.97
C GLY A 541 -3.60 30.99 -12.47
N LYS A 542 -4.73 30.74 -13.14
CA LYS A 542 -6.08 31.28 -12.83
C LYS A 542 -6.83 30.50 -11.74
N TYR A 543 -6.46 29.23 -11.55
CA TYR A 543 -7.18 28.27 -10.71
C TYR A 543 -6.28 27.66 -9.65
N GLN A 544 -6.86 27.39 -8.47
CA GLN A 544 -6.29 26.64 -7.36
C GLN A 544 -7.15 25.40 -7.13
N PHE A 545 -6.65 24.21 -7.45
CA PHE A 545 -7.40 22.95 -7.27
C PHE A 545 -7.02 22.26 -5.95
N PHE A 546 -8.04 21.76 -5.25
CA PHE A 546 -7.91 20.97 -4.04
C PHE A 546 -8.61 19.63 -4.27
N VAL A 547 -7.86 18.54 -4.38
CA VAL A 547 -8.38 17.27 -4.91
C VAL A 547 -8.43 16.20 -3.82
N TYR A 548 -9.64 15.85 -3.41
CA TYR A 548 -9.95 14.94 -2.31
C TYR A 548 -10.34 13.57 -2.87
N GLY A 549 -9.43 12.61 -2.71
CA GLY A 549 -9.74 11.18 -2.90
C GLY A 549 -10.58 10.61 -1.75
N ARG A 550 -11.20 9.46 -1.99
CA ARG A 550 -12.08 8.76 -1.06
C ARG A 550 -11.47 8.49 0.32
N GLU A 551 -10.16 8.29 0.40
CA GLU A 551 -9.41 8.08 1.65
C GLU A 551 -9.40 9.29 2.60
N LEU A 552 -9.63 10.50 2.07
CA LEU A 552 -9.65 11.73 2.85
C LEU A 552 -11.04 12.09 3.35
N LEU A 553 -12.10 11.73 2.62
CA LEU A 553 -13.49 12.10 2.96
C LEU A 553 -13.89 11.78 4.42
N PRO A 554 -13.55 10.60 5.00
CA PRO A 554 -13.84 10.29 6.41
C PRO A 554 -13.01 11.07 7.44
N LYS A 555 -11.97 11.78 7.00
CA LYS A 555 -11.11 12.63 7.85
C LYS A 555 -11.51 14.11 7.80
N LEU A 556 -12.40 14.53 6.89
CA LEU A 556 -12.75 15.94 6.71
C LEU A 556 -13.68 16.43 7.82
N ASP A 557 -13.32 17.54 8.48
CA ASP A 557 -14.31 18.30 9.25
C ASP A 557 -15.19 19.10 8.28
N MET A 558 -16.34 18.52 7.98
CA MET A 558 -17.40 19.09 7.16
C MET A 558 -17.89 20.47 7.66
N ASN A 559 -17.70 20.81 8.94
CA ASN A 559 -18.04 22.13 9.46
C ASN A 559 -16.95 23.17 9.23
N ASN A 560 -15.69 22.78 9.00
CA ASN A 560 -14.65 23.74 8.64
C ASN A 560 -14.67 24.05 7.13
N VAL A 561 -14.98 23.06 6.29
CA VAL A 561 -15.26 23.27 4.84
C VAL A 561 -16.27 24.40 4.60
N ILE A 562 -17.32 24.47 5.43
CA ILE A 562 -18.30 25.56 5.53
C ILE A 562 -17.67 26.88 5.95
N ASN A 563 -17.03 26.88 7.11
CA ASN A 563 -16.65 28.09 7.84
C ASN A 563 -15.59 28.90 7.08
N CYS A 564 -14.70 28.23 6.33
CA CYS A 564 -13.61 28.88 5.59
C CYS A 564 -14.03 29.68 4.35
N LYS A 565 -15.16 29.36 3.71
CA LYS A 565 -15.39 29.66 2.26
C LYS A 565 -14.20 29.24 1.38
N ILE A 566 -13.69 28.01 1.58
CA ILE A 566 -12.47 27.54 0.90
C ILE A 566 -12.59 27.42 -0.63
N PHE A 567 -13.79 27.22 -1.17
CA PHE A 567 -14.02 27.00 -2.61
C PHE A 567 -15.06 27.96 -3.17
N ASP A 568 -14.85 28.37 -4.42
CA ASP A 568 -15.82 29.11 -5.22
C ASP A 568 -16.69 28.15 -6.04
N VAL A 569 -16.10 27.02 -6.47
CA VAL A 569 -16.78 25.91 -7.16
C VAL A 569 -16.39 24.57 -6.52
N MET A 570 -17.35 23.64 -6.43
CA MET A 570 -17.13 22.26 -6.05
C MET A 570 -17.51 21.32 -7.21
N VAL A 571 -16.64 20.37 -7.54
CA VAL A 571 -16.91 19.29 -8.49
C VAL A 571 -17.07 17.99 -7.71
N ILE A 572 -18.23 17.36 -7.81
CA ILE A 572 -18.53 16.07 -7.17
C ILE A 572 -18.72 15.03 -8.27
N GLN A 573 -17.89 13.99 -8.27
CA GLN A 573 -18.01 12.88 -9.21
C GLN A 573 -18.95 11.79 -8.70
N ARG A 574 -19.79 11.25 -9.60
CA ARG A 574 -20.58 10.02 -9.44
C ARG A 574 -21.26 9.90 -8.07
N ASN A 575 -20.79 9.04 -7.17
CA ASN A 575 -21.31 8.92 -5.82
C ASN A 575 -20.18 8.74 -4.81
N ASN A 576 -20.28 9.41 -3.66
CA ASN A 576 -19.43 9.12 -2.51
C ASN A 576 -20.22 9.31 -1.22
N ALA A 577 -19.77 8.67 -0.13
CA ALA A 577 -20.51 8.58 1.13
C ALA A 577 -20.79 9.93 1.84
N TYR A 578 -20.16 11.02 1.40
CA TYR A 578 -20.29 12.36 1.98
C TYR A 578 -20.89 13.38 1.00
N ALA A 579 -21.17 12.97 -0.24
CA ALA A 579 -21.54 13.85 -1.35
C ALA A 579 -22.78 14.70 -1.07
N THR A 580 -23.82 14.13 -0.46
CA THR A 580 -25.06 14.87 -0.14
C THR A 580 -24.88 15.89 0.98
N GLU A 581 -24.01 15.64 1.95
CA GLU A 581 -23.68 16.63 2.98
C GLU A 581 -22.75 17.72 2.41
N LEU A 582 -21.78 17.35 1.58
CA LEU A 582 -20.95 18.29 0.78
C LEU A 582 -21.82 19.25 -0.04
N LEU A 583 -22.76 18.72 -0.83
CA LEU A 583 -23.74 19.50 -1.59
C LEU A 583 -24.54 20.46 -0.69
N LYS A 584 -25.13 19.94 0.40
CA LYS A 584 -25.93 20.73 1.33
C LYS A 584 -25.13 21.88 1.94
N LYS A 585 -23.86 21.64 2.30
CA LYS A 585 -22.96 22.67 2.81
C LYS A 585 -22.57 23.67 1.73
N ALA A 586 -22.29 23.23 0.51
CA ALA A 586 -22.00 24.11 -0.62
C ALA A 586 -23.15 25.10 -0.87
N LYS A 587 -24.40 24.60 -0.96
CA LYS A 587 -25.61 25.43 -1.14
C LYS A 587 -25.85 26.41 0.00
N MET A 588 -25.63 26.00 1.26
CA MET A 588 -25.74 26.91 2.41
C MET A 588 -24.79 28.13 2.32
N HIS A 589 -23.69 28.01 1.57
CA HIS A 589 -22.64 29.03 1.46
C HIS A 589 -22.57 29.71 0.09
N GLY A 590 -23.48 29.36 -0.84
CA GLY A 590 -23.50 29.90 -2.20
C GLY A 590 -22.38 29.36 -3.11
N ILE A 591 -21.71 28.28 -2.70
CA ILE A 591 -20.68 27.60 -3.52
C ILE A 591 -21.38 26.85 -4.65
N LYS A 592 -20.92 27.06 -5.88
CA LYS A 592 -21.49 26.44 -7.08
C LYS A 592 -21.07 24.97 -7.14
N VAL A 593 -21.99 24.08 -7.46
CA VAL A 593 -21.75 22.63 -7.53
C VAL A 593 -21.88 22.12 -8.95
N VAL A 594 -20.83 21.49 -9.45
CA VAL A 594 -20.85 20.68 -10.68
C VAL A 594 -20.97 19.21 -10.28
N TYR A 595 -21.97 18.53 -10.82
CA TYR A 595 -22.07 17.07 -10.77
C TYR A 595 -21.44 16.48 -12.04
N GLU A 596 -20.47 15.58 -11.88
CA GLU A 596 -19.77 14.93 -13.00
C GLU A 596 -20.11 13.44 -13.05
N VAL A 597 -20.59 12.97 -14.19
CA VAL A 597 -21.04 11.59 -14.39
C VAL A 597 -20.87 11.15 -15.84
N ASP A 598 -20.54 9.89 -16.06
CA ASP A 598 -20.20 9.30 -17.37
C ASP A 598 -21.09 8.13 -17.80
N ASP A 599 -21.95 7.64 -16.90
CA ASP A 599 -22.90 6.54 -17.07
C ASP A 599 -24.32 6.93 -16.59
N ASP A 600 -25.38 6.26 -17.08
CA ASP A 600 -26.74 6.44 -16.54
C ASP A 600 -26.88 5.70 -15.19
N LEU A 601 -26.53 6.40 -14.11
CA LEU A 601 -26.65 5.89 -12.74
C LEU A 601 -28.08 6.03 -12.16
N VAL A 602 -29.02 6.62 -12.93
CA VAL A 602 -30.39 6.85 -12.46
C VAL A 602 -31.28 5.66 -12.79
N ASP A 603 -31.20 5.12 -14.01
CA ASP A 603 -32.05 4.02 -14.50
C ASP A 603 -31.24 2.76 -14.84
N LEU A 604 -30.33 2.40 -13.94
CA LEU A 604 -29.50 1.21 -14.06
C LEU A 604 -30.34 -0.07 -13.95
N SER A 605 -30.17 -1.03 -14.87
CA SER A 605 -30.98 -2.27 -14.86
C SER A 605 -30.51 -3.28 -13.80
N PRO A 606 -31.40 -4.14 -13.25
CA PRO A 606 -31.05 -5.14 -12.23
C PRO A 606 -29.97 -6.15 -12.65
N GLU A 607 -29.78 -6.36 -13.94
CA GLU A 607 -28.79 -7.25 -14.53
C GLU A 607 -27.37 -6.65 -14.53
N ASN A 608 -27.23 -5.34 -14.33
CA ASN A 608 -25.93 -4.68 -14.24
C ASN A 608 -25.24 -5.06 -12.90
N PRO A 609 -23.97 -5.51 -12.89
CA PRO A 609 -23.31 -5.90 -11.64
C PRO A 609 -23.14 -4.77 -10.61
N SER A 610 -23.15 -3.50 -11.04
CA SER A 610 -23.14 -2.33 -10.16
C SER A 610 -24.52 -1.97 -9.60
N TYR A 611 -25.60 -2.64 -10.03
CA TYR A 611 -26.98 -2.31 -9.67
C TYR A 611 -27.21 -2.23 -8.17
N ILE A 612 -26.74 -3.22 -7.38
CA ILE A 612 -26.96 -3.24 -5.93
C ILE A 612 -26.38 -1.98 -5.28
N TYR A 613 -25.12 -1.68 -5.57
CA TYR A 613 -24.42 -0.51 -5.02
C TYR A 613 -25.06 0.81 -5.44
N ILE A 614 -25.39 0.97 -6.72
CA ILE A 614 -26.00 2.20 -7.26
C ILE A 614 -27.43 2.36 -6.74
N ASN A 615 -28.24 1.30 -6.71
CA ASN A 615 -29.62 1.34 -6.21
C ASN A 615 -29.69 1.67 -4.72
N GLU A 616 -28.77 1.13 -3.89
CA GLU A 616 -28.63 1.51 -2.47
C GLU A 616 -28.28 3.00 -2.29
N ASN A 617 -27.64 3.63 -3.28
CA ASN A 617 -27.25 5.04 -3.26
C ASN A 617 -28.13 5.93 -4.15
N LYS A 618 -29.18 5.39 -4.79
CA LYS A 618 -29.96 6.09 -5.83
C LYS A 618 -30.60 7.38 -5.31
N GLU A 619 -31.09 7.39 -4.07
CA GLU A 619 -31.60 8.62 -3.46
C GLU A 619 -30.52 9.71 -3.31
N ASN A 620 -29.27 9.34 -3.03
CA ASN A 620 -28.17 10.29 -2.88
C ASN A 620 -27.76 10.85 -4.25
N ILE A 621 -27.67 9.98 -5.26
CA ILE A 621 -27.41 10.35 -6.66
C ILE A 621 -28.48 11.32 -7.17
N VAL A 622 -29.77 11.01 -6.98
CA VAL A 622 -30.87 11.91 -7.37
C VAL A 622 -30.78 13.26 -6.65
N LYS A 623 -30.54 13.28 -5.32
CA LYS A 623 -30.36 14.53 -4.57
C LYS A 623 -29.18 15.37 -5.10
N LEU A 624 -28.09 14.72 -5.53
CA LEU A 624 -26.95 15.41 -6.16
C LEU A 624 -27.33 16.05 -7.48
N ILE A 625 -28.00 15.30 -8.36
CA ILE A 625 -28.43 15.74 -9.68
C ILE A 625 -29.44 16.91 -9.56
N GLU A 626 -30.51 16.74 -8.78
CA GLU A 626 -31.57 17.75 -8.56
C GLU A 626 -31.06 19.10 -8.04
N ASN A 627 -29.92 19.11 -7.34
CA ASN A 627 -29.39 20.30 -6.69
C ASN A 627 -28.05 20.75 -7.29
N ALA A 628 -27.52 20.11 -8.32
CA ALA A 628 -26.32 20.61 -9.01
C ALA A 628 -26.63 21.94 -9.70
N ASP A 629 -25.69 22.88 -9.74
CA ASP A 629 -25.82 24.09 -10.58
C ASP A 629 -25.59 23.73 -12.06
N LYS A 630 -24.66 22.80 -12.32
CA LYS A 630 -24.46 22.18 -13.63
C LYS A 630 -24.18 20.68 -13.51
N ILE A 631 -24.64 19.94 -14.50
CA ILE A 631 -24.35 18.51 -14.68
C ILE A 631 -23.47 18.36 -15.92
N THR A 632 -22.38 17.62 -15.81
CA THR A 632 -21.46 17.34 -16.91
C THR A 632 -21.50 15.85 -17.26
N VAL A 633 -21.76 15.56 -18.54
CA VAL A 633 -21.92 14.20 -19.08
C VAL A 633 -20.94 13.90 -20.20
N THR A 634 -20.73 12.61 -20.50
CA THR A 634 -19.83 12.10 -21.55
C THR A 634 -20.39 12.20 -22.96
N THR A 635 -21.66 11.85 -23.18
CA THR A 635 -22.23 11.59 -24.52
C THR A 635 -23.48 12.40 -24.79
N THR A 636 -23.86 12.51 -26.07
CA THR A 636 -25.15 13.12 -26.46
C THR A 636 -26.33 12.34 -25.90
N GLU A 637 -26.26 11.01 -25.92
CA GLU A 637 -27.38 10.18 -25.45
C GLU A 637 -27.55 10.23 -23.92
N LEU A 638 -26.45 10.25 -23.16
CA LEU A 638 -26.54 10.47 -21.71
C LEU A 638 -27.13 11.87 -21.40
N LYS A 639 -26.85 12.89 -22.22
CA LYS A 639 -27.53 14.19 -22.10
C LYS A 639 -29.03 14.08 -22.39
N ASN A 640 -29.43 13.36 -23.45
CA ASN A 640 -30.85 13.16 -23.79
C ASN A 640 -31.60 12.47 -22.64
N ARG A 641 -31.03 11.43 -22.05
CA ARG A 641 -31.60 10.74 -20.88
C ARG A 641 -31.82 11.67 -19.69
N PHE A 642 -30.87 12.55 -19.38
CA PHE A 642 -31.04 13.54 -18.31
C PHE A 642 -32.09 14.62 -18.65
N LEU A 643 -32.23 15.01 -19.92
CA LEU A 643 -33.31 15.88 -20.37
C LEU A 643 -34.69 15.19 -20.24
N ASP A 644 -34.79 13.90 -20.54
CA ASP A 644 -36.01 13.09 -20.36
C ASP A 644 -36.38 12.91 -18.87
N TYR A 645 -35.39 12.88 -17.97
CA TYR A 645 -35.60 12.97 -16.53
C TYR A 645 -36.03 14.37 -16.04
N GLY A 646 -35.99 15.39 -16.90
CA GLY A 646 -36.40 16.76 -16.61
C GLY A 646 -35.27 17.70 -16.18
N TYR A 647 -34.00 17.32 -16.35
CA TYR A 647 -32.85 18.16 -16.00
C TYR A 647 -32.33 18.93 -17.23
N ASP A 648 -32.47 20.26 -17.24
CA ASP A 648 -32.08 21.13 -18.35
C ASP A 648 -30.66 21.72 -18.22
N ASN A 649 -30.06 21.65 -17.02
CA ASN A 649 -28.75 22.20 -16.67
C ASN A 649 -27.56 21.30 -17.06
N VAL A 650 -27.69 20.52 -18.15
CA VAL A 650 -26.77 19.46 -18.56
C VAL A 650 -25.89 19.87 -19.75
N GLU A 651 -24.59 19.67 -19.62
CA GLU A 651 -23.56 20.01 -20.61
C GLU A 651 -22.67 18.81 -20.94
N ILE A 652 -22.30 18.65 -22.21
CA ILE A 652 -21.45 17.54 -22.67
C ILE A 652 -20.00 17.98 -22.58
N ILE A 653 -19.21 17.27 -21.77
CA ILE A 653 -17.75 17.31 -21.82
C ILE A 653 -17.31 15.90 -22.19
N ARG A 654 -17.05 15.67 -23.49
CA ARG A 654 -16.63 14.36 -23.99
C ARG A 654 -15.30 13.92 -23.40
N ASN A 655 -15.06 12.61 -23.40
CA ASN A 655 -13.73 12.04 -23.18
C ASN A 655 -12.73 12.55 -24.23
N TYR A 656 -11.45 12.26 -23.99
CA TYR A 656 -10.37 12.80 -24.81
C TYR A 656 -9.08 11.96 -24.72
N PHE A 657 -8.21 12.16 -25.69
CA PHE A 657 -6.90 11.53 -25.80
C PHE A 657 -5.89 12.21 -24.86
N VAL A 658 -5.42 11.43 -23.88
CA VAL A 658 -4.32 11.77 -22.97
C VAL A 658 -3.01 11.18 -23.52
N ASP A 659 -2.15 12.01 -24.10
CA ASP A 659 -0.83 11.63 -24.60
C ASP A 659 0.10 11.03 -23.53
N GLU A 660 0.01 11.50 -22.28
CA GLU A 660 0.75 10.93 -21.13
C GLU A 660 0.33 9.48 -20.76
N LEU A 661 -0.84 9.00 -21.21
CA LEU A 661 -1.36 7.66 -20.95
C LEU A 661 -1.34 6.74 -22.18
N PHE A 662 -1.69 7.31 -23.32
CA PHE A 662 -1.99 6.61 -24.56
C PHE A 662 -0.88 6.93 -25.57
N PRO A 663 0.16 6.09 -25.67
CA PRO A 663 1.19 6.30 -26.69
C PRO A 663 0.54 6.16 -28.07
N LEU A 664 0.71 7.16 -28.94
CA LEU A 664 0.19 7.12 -30.31
C LEU A 664 1.07 6.22 -31.17
N ASN A 665 0.79 4.93 -31.17
CA ASN A 665 1.59 3.92 -31.84
C ASN A 665 1.24 3.82 -33.33
N PRO A 666 2.22 3.67 -34.24
CA PRO A 666 1.92 3.22 -35.60
C PRO A 666 1.35 1.79 -35.58
N PHE A 667 0.55 1.45 -36.59
CA PHE A 667 0.11 0.08 -36.83
C PHE A 667 1.32 -0.86 -36.97
N LYS A 668 1.27 -2.01 -36.28
CA LYS A 668 2.29 -3.05 -36.34
C LYS A 668 1.82 -4.18 -37.26
N ASN A 669 2.41 -4.27 -38.45
CA ASN A 669 2.12 -5.37 -39.37
C ASN A 669 2.85 -6.66 -38.92
N ASN A 670 2.10 -7.64 -38.45
CA ASN A 670 2.62 -8.99 -38.21
C ASN A 670 2.47 -9.81 -39.50
N GLU A 671 3.58 -10.19 -40.16
CA GLU A 671 3.58 -11.08 -41.34
C GLU A 671 3.35 -12.56 -40.97
N THR A 672 2.47 -12.82 -40.00
CA THR A 672 2.18 -14.15 -39.44
C THR A 672 0.85 -14.69 -39.93
N LYS A 673 0.79 -16.00 -40.21
CA LYS A 673 -0.46 -16.76 -40.38
C LYS A 673 -1.17 -17.06 -39.05
N PHE A 674 -0.83 -16.32 -38.00
CA PHE A 674 -1.41 -16.38 -36.67
C PHE A 674 -1.73 -14.94 -36.29
N LEU A 675 -3.02 -14.63 -36.20
CA LEU A 675 -3.53 -13.27 -35.95
C LEU A 675 -4.28 -13.23 -34.61
N LYS A 676 -4.18 -12.10 -33.90
CA LYS A 676 -4.85 -11.91 -32.60
C LYS A 676 -5.96 -10.87 -32.66
N ILE A 677 -7.16 -11.27 -32.29
CA ILE A 677 -8.25 -10.36 -31.93
C ILE A 677 -8.09 -10.00 -30.45
N GLY A 678 -8.20 -8.71 -30.13
CA GLY A 678 -7.97 -8.18 -28.79
C GLY A 678 -9.23 -7.64 -28.11
N TYR A 679 -9.43 -7.98 -26.84
CA TYR A 679 -10.46 -7.39 -25.99
C TYR A 679 -9.93 -7.07 -24.59
N PHE A 680 -10.33 -5.92 -24.03
CA PHE A 680 -10.11 -5.62 -22.62
C PHE A 680 -11.27 -4.86 -21.97
N GLY A 681 -11.62 -5.28 -20.77
CA GLY A 681 -12.70 -4.73 -19.96
C GLY A 681 -12.61 -5.23 -18.52
N THR A 682 -13.55 -4.86 -17.67
CA THR A 682 -13.71 -5.41 -16.32
C THR A 682 -14.66 -6.62 -16.34
N LEU A 683 -14.81 -7.31 -15.20
CA LEU A 683 -15.79 -8.41 -15.01
C LEU A 683 -17.27 -8.00 -15.19
N THR A 684 -17.58 -6.73 -15.50
CA THR A 684 -18.97 -6.27 -15.70
C THR A 684 -19.52 -6.51 -17.10
N HIS A 685 -18.81 -7.27 -17.94
CA HIS A 685 -19.00 -7.34 -19.38
C HIS A 685 -19.25 -8.77 -19.94
N ASP A 686 -19.58 -9.76 -19.11
CA ASP A 686 -19.83 -11.15 -19.56
C ASP A 686 -20.85 -11.22 -20.73
N GLY A 687 -21.90 -10.40 -20.70
CA GLY A 687 -22.89 -10.32 -21.78
C GLY A 687 -22.37 -9.73 -23.10
N ASP A 688 -21.34 -8.86 -23.03
CA ASP A 688 -20.70 -8.30 -24.22
C ASP A 688 -19.75 -9.32 -24.88
N LEU A 689 -19.14 -10.21 -24.08
CA LEU A 689 -18.39 -11.36 -24.61
C LEU A 689 -19.31 -12.41 -25.23
N GLU A 690 -20.45 -12.73 -24.62
CA GLU A 690 -21.42 -13.69 -25.19
C GLU A 690 -21.97 -13.21 -26.55
N LEU A 691 -22.16 -11.90 -26.73
CA LEU A 691 -22.58 -11.29 -28.02
C LEU A 691 -21.64 -11.67 -29.18
N ILE A 692 -20.33 -11.82 -28.92
CA ILE A 692 -19.32 -12.15 -29.94
C ILE A 692 -18.87 -13.63 -29.91
N HIS A 693 -19.43 -14.48 -29.05
CA HIS A 693 -19.08 -15.90 -28.95
C HIS A 693 -19.25 -16.64 -30.29
N ASN A 694 -20.45 -16.64 -30.88
CA ASN A 694 -20.71 -17.23 -32.20
C ASN A 694 -19.93 -16.55 -33.33
N VAL A 695 -19.72 -15.22 -33.24
CA VAL A 695 -18.92 -14.46 -34.20
C VAL A 695 -17.51 -15.02 -34.28
N ILE A 696 -16.84 -15.16 -33.12
CA ILE A 696 -15.44 -15.58 -33.05
C ILE A 696 -15.25 -17.02 -33.54
N LEU A 697 -16.19 -17.92 -33.20
CA LEU A 697 -16.19 -19.29 -33.75
C LEU A 697 -16.31 -19.28 -35.28
N ARG A 698 -17.24 -18.49 -35.84
CA ARG A 698 -17.44 -18.38 -37.30
C ARG A 698 -16.24 -17.74 -38.02
N VAL A 699 -15.58 -16.74 -37.41
CA VAL A 699 -14.36 -16.11 -37.95
C VAL A 699 -13.21 -17.12 -37.98
N LYS A 700 -13.00 -17.87 -36.88
CA LYS A 700 -12.02 -18.96 -36.81
C LYS A 700 -12.28 -20.03 -37.89
N ASP A 701 -13.51 -20.52 -37.99
CA ASP A 701 -13.92 -21.53 -38.99
C ASP A 701 -13.80 -21.06 -40.44
N TYR A 702 -13.90 -19.76 -40.69
CA TYR A 702 -13.69 -19.18 -42.02
C TYR A 702 -12.20 -19.11 -42.34
N LEU A 703 -11.41 -18.41 -41.51
CA LEU A 703 -10.01 -18.11 -41.78
C LEU A 703 -9.10 -19.36 -41.69
N LEU A 704 -9.48 -20.38 -40.91
CA LEU A 704 -8.77 -21.66 -40.90
C LEU A 704 -8.78 -22.36 -42.26
N LYS A 705 -9.82 -22.16 -43.09
CA LYS A 705 -9.89 -22.72 -44.46
C LYS A 705 -8.90 -22.04 -45.40
N GLU A 706 -8.64 -20.75 -45.19
CA GLU A 706 -7.60 -19.97 -45.87
C GLU A 706 -6.21 -20.14 -45.24
N ASN A 707 -6.07 -21.11 -44.32
CA ASN A 707 -4.82 -21.42 -43.61
C ASN A 707 -4.27 -20.18 -42.84
N ILE A 708 -5.16 -19.50 -42.13
CA ILE A 708 -4.90 -18.41 -41.18
C ILE A 708 -5.49 -18.84 -39.83
N ASN A 709 -4.65 -18.92 -38.80
CA ASN A 709 -5.10 -19.20 -37.44
C ASN A 709 -5.43 -17.89 -36.72
N VAL A 710 -6.49 -17.88 -35.91
CA VAL A 710 -6.97 -16.69 -35.21
C VAL A 710 -7.26 -17.01 -33.74
N GLU A 711 -6.75 -16.18 -32.85
CA GLU A 711 -6.97 -16.26 -31.40
C GLU A 711 -7.71 -15.00 -30.91
N LEU A 712 -8.68 -15.14 -30.00
CA LEU A 712 -9.19 -14.03 -29.20
C LEU A 712 -8.43 -14.02 -27.87
N GLU A 713 -7.76 -12.91 -27.56
CA GLU A 713 -7.04 -12.69 -26.30
C GLU A 713 -7.78 -11.67 -25.44
N VAL A 714 -8.20 -12.08 -24.24
CA VAL A 714 -9.03 -11.31 -23.29
C VAL A 714 -8.18 -10.83 -22.11
N VAL A 715 -8.25 -9.53 -21.81
CA VAL A 715 -7.62 -8.89 -20.62
C VAL A 715 -8.70 -8.41 -19.66
N GLY A 716 -8.60 -8.79 -18.38
CA GLY A 716 -9.40 -8.23 -17.27
C GLY A 716 -10.89 -8.61 -17.20
N GLY A 717 -11.48 -9.06 -18.31
CA GLY A 717 -12.92 -9.27 -18.45
C GLY A 717 -13.43 -10.70 -18.21
N ALA A 718 -12.58 -11.65 -17.80
CA ALA A 718 -12.97 -13.03 -17.57
C ALA A 718 -12.45 -13.54 -16.22
N LEU A 719 -13.18 -14.45 -15.59
CA LEU A 719 -12.66 -15.32 -14.53
C LEU A 719 -11.38 -16.02 -15.04
N ASN A 720 -10.42 -16.29 -14.15
CA ASN A 720 -8.99 -16.59 -14.44
C ASN A 720 -8.63 -17.80 -15.35
N ASN A 721 -9.61 -18.39 -16.05
CA ASN A 721 -9.49 -19.59 -16.85
C ASN A 721 -9.75 -19.26 -18.33
N ALA A 722 -8.91 -19.79 -19.22
CA ALA A 722 -9.19 -19.79 -20.66
C ALA A 722 -10.44 -20.62 -20.98
N GLN A 723 -11.08 -20.31 -22.09
CA GLN A 723 -12.20 -21.07 -22.67
C GLN A 723 -11.78 -21.65 -24.02
N ASP A 724 -12.51 -22.63 -24.54
CA ASP A 724 -12.21 -23.25 -25.85
C ASP A 724 -12.21 -22.23 -27.01
N TRP A 725 -12.83 -21.05 -26.81
CA TRP A 725 -12.97 -20.01 -27.82
C TRP A 725 -12.17 -18.73 -27.56
N TYR A 726 -11.55 -18.52 -26.38
CA TYR A 726 -10.63 -17.40 -26.10
C TYR A 726 -9.57 -17.74 -25.03
N SER A 727 -8.40 -17.08 -25.11
CA SER A 727 -7.38 -17.11 -24.06
C SER A 727 -7.46 -15.91 -23.13
N VAL A 728 -7.09 -16.08 -21.87
CA VAL A 728 -7.04 -15.01 -20.87
C VAL A 728 -5.60 -14.58 -20.65
N LYS A 729 -5.30 -13.32 -20.93
CA LYS A 729 -4.02 -12.70 -20.61
C LYS A 729 -4.09 -12.13 -19.20
N LYS A 730 -3.50 -12.88 -18.25
CA LYS A 730 -3.52 -12.53 -16.82
C LYS A 730 -2.79 -11.22 -16.56
N LEU A 731 -3.42 -10.33 -15.79
CA LEU A 731 -2.79 -9.12 -15.28
C LEU A 731 -1.75 -9.49 -14.20
N PRO A 732 -0.57 -8.82 -14.16
CA PRO A 732 0.45 -9.13 -13.17
C PRO A 732 0.05 -8.68 -11.76
N PHE A 733 -0.78 -7.64 -11.65
CA PHE A 733 -1.26 -7.07 -10.40
C PHE A 733 -2.73 -6.67 -10.54
N TYR A 734 -3.51 -6.83 -9.46
CA TYR A 734 -4.91 -6.40 -9.39
C TYR A 734 -5.25 -5.92 -7.96
N PRO A 735 -5.82 -4.72 -7.78
CA PRO A 735 -6.10 -3.69 -8.80
C PRO A 735 -4.82 -2.98 -9.31
N MET A 736 -4.92 -2.31 -10.45
CA MET A 736 -3.83 -1.51 -11.02
C MET A 736 -4.37 -0.15 -11.52
N PRO A 737 -3.77 1.00 -11.14
CA PRO A 737 -4.20 2.32 -11.63
C PRO A 737 -4.15 2.43 -13.15
N MET A 738 -5.04 3.23 -13.74
CA MET A 738 -5.15 3.39 -15.21
C MET A 738 -3.81 3.72 -15.90
N SER A 739 -3.00 4.58 -15.27
CA SER A 739 -1.69 5.01 -15.76
C SER A 739 -0.65 3.90 -15.84
N ASN A 740 -0.78 2.86 -15.02
CA ASN A 740 0.06 1.67 -15.06
C ASN A 740 -0.56 0.61 -15.97
N PHE A 741 -1.89 0.47 -15.96
CA PHE A 741 -2.62 -0.46 -16.82
C PHE A 741 -2.38 -0.19 -18.31
N MET A 742 -2.49 1.06 -18.79
CA MET A 742 -2.27 1.35 -20.21
C MET A 742 -0.83 1.12 -20.66
N LYS A 743 0.15 1.44 -19.82
CA LYS A 743 1.58 1.14 -20.09
C LYS A 743 1.83 -0.37 -20.15
N TRP A 744 1.25 -1.13 -19.23
CA TRP A 744 1.33 -2.59 -19.25
C TRP A 744 0.67 -3.14 -20.52
N LEU A 745 -0.56 -2.71 -20.83
CA LEU A 745 -1.31 -3.18 -22.00
C LEU A 745 -0.51 -2.95 -23.28
N ASN A 746 -0.03 -1.72 -23.49
CA ASN A 746 0.83 -1.33 -24.62
C ASN A 746 2.06 -2.23 -24.82
N ASN A 747 2.71 -2.64 -23.73
CA ASN A 747 3.95 -3.41 -23.77
C ASN A 747 3.73 -4.93 -23.88
N ASN A 748 2.51 -5.41 -23.57
CA ASN A 748 2.24 -6.85 -23.44
C ASN A 748 1.30 -7.39 -24.53
N VAL A 749 0.48 -6.55 -25.17
CA VAL A 749 -0.43 -6.98 -26.26
C VAL A 749 0.22 -6.82 -27.64
N ASN A 750 -0.10 -7.76 -28.53
CA ASN A 750 0.21 -7.67 -29.96
C ASN A 750 -1.05 -8.12 -30.70
N TRP A 751 -2.02 -7.23 -30.83
CA TRP A 751 -3.33 -7.49 -31.41
C TRP A 751 -3.41 -6.90 -32.82
N ASP A 752 -3.93 -7.70 -33.75
CA ASP A 752 -4.11 -7.36 -35.16
C ASP A 752 -5.39 -6.56 -35.40
N VAL A 753 -6.43 -6.82 -34.59
CA VAL A 753 -7.73 -6.15 -34.61
C VAL A 753 -8.27 -6.09 -33.18
N GLY A 754 -8.80 -4.95 -32.76
CA GLY A 754 -9.50 -4.77 -31.49
C GLY A 754 -11.00 -4.99 -31.65
N ILE A 755 -11.67 -5.47 -30.60
CA ILE A 755 -13.14 -5.51 -30.55
C ILE A 755 -13.68 -4.72 -29.36
N ALA A 756 -14.74 -3.96 -29.63
CA ALA A 756 -15.51 -3.22 -28.63
C ALA A 756 -17.00 -3.62 -28.69
N PRO A 757 -17.34 -4.88 -28.32
CA PRO A 757 -18.72 -5.31 -28.21
C PRO A 757 -19.42 -4.60 -27.05
N LEU A 758 -20.66 -4.19 -27.29
CA LEU A 758 -21.63 -3.73 -26.30
C LEU A 758 -23.01 -4.25 -26.70
N VAL A 759 -23.71 -4.92 -25.78
CA VAL A 759 -25.12 -5.33 -25.97
C VAL A 759 -26.00 -4.09 -26.12
N ASN A 760 -26.93 -4.08 -27.06
CA ASN A 760 -27.85 -2.95 -27.27
C ASN A 760 -28.89 -2.88 -26.13
N THR A 761 -28.60 -2.08 -25.11
CA THR A 761 -29.46 -1.76 -23.96
C THR A 761 -29.43 -0.25 -23.73
N GLU A 762 -30.51 0.34 -23.18
CA GLU A 762 -30.58 1.79 -22.94
C GLU A 762 -29.38 2.33 -22.13
N PHE A 763 -28.87 1.55 -21.17
CA PHE A 763 -27.64 1.88 -20.44
C PHE A 763 -26.40 1.90 -21.34
N ASN A 764 -26.23 0.90 -22.22
CA ASN A 764 -25.07 0.83 -23.10
C ASN A 764 -25.11 1.90 -24.22
N LYS A 765 -26.28 2.38 -24.65
CA LYS A 765 -26.39 3.51 -25.60
C LYS A 765 -25.75 4.80 -25.06
N CYS A 766 -25.80 4.99 -23.75
CA CYS A 766 -25.19 6.13 -23.07
C CYS A 766 -23.66 6.08 -23.02
N LYS A 767 -23.04 4.90 -23.22
CA LYS A 767 -21.60 4.71 -23.04
C LYS A 767 -20.77 5.50 -24.05
N SER A 768 -19.65 6.02 -23.56
CA SER A 768 -18.70 6.80 -24.36
C SER A 768 -17.85 5.97 -25.32
N GLU A 769 -17.30 6.67 -26.30
CA GLU A 769 -16.36 6.21 -27.31
C GLU A 769 -14.96 5.82 -26.78
N LEU A 770 -14.75 5.71 -25.46
CA LEU A 770 -13.42 5.59 -24.87
C LEU A 770 -12.61 4.41 -25.43
N LYS A 771 -13.26 3.25 -25.68
CA LYS A 771 -12.60 2.08 -26.31
C LYS A 771 -12.03 2.38 -27.69
N TYR A 772 -12.72 3.20 -28.49
CA TYR A 772 -12.23 3.62 -29.81
C TYR A 772 -10.97 4.48 -29.65
N ILE A 773 -10.96 5.44 -28.73
CA ILE A 773 -9.78 6.26 -28.44
C ILE A 773 -8.60 5.38 -27.96
N GLU A 774 -8.86 4.42 -27.07
CA GLU A 774 -7.84 3.51 -26.52
C GLU A 774 -7.23 2.60 -27.60
N PHE A 775 -8.05 1.93 -28.42
CA PHE A 775 -7.56 1.07 -29.51
C PHE A 775 -6.84 1.87 -30.60
N SER A 776 -7.40 3.01 -31.00
CA SER A 776 -6.80 3.91 -32.00
C SER A 776 -5.41 4.34 -31.56
N ALA A 777 -5.27 4.82 -30.32
CA ALA A 777 -3.96 5.21 -29.80
C ALA A 777 -2.96 4.05 -29.79
N LEU A 778 -3.38 2.85 -29.37
CA LEU A 778 -2.52 1.66 -29.36
C LEU A 778 -2.07 1.21 -30.78
N GLY A 779 -2.58 1.82 -31.85
CA GLY A 779 -2.25 1.47 -33.24
C GLY A 779 -3.05 0.28 -33.76
N ILE A 780 -4.25 0.05 -33.20
CA ILE A 780 -5.06 -1.16 -33.40
C ILE A 780 -6.40 -0.79 -34.06
N PRO A 781 -6.72 -1.29 -35.26
CA PRO A 781 -8.01 -1.04 -35.91
C PRO A 781 -9.14 -1.77 -35.16
N VAL A 782 -10.31 -1.14 -35.02
CA VAL A 782 -11.40 -1.65 -34.16
C VAL A 782 -12.66 -2.05 -34.95
N VAL A 783 -13.29 -3.14 -34.53
CA VAL A 783 -14.70 -3.43 -34.81
C VAL A 783 -15.51 -3.24 -33.53
N ALA A 784 -16.47 -2.33 -33.54
CA ALA A 784 -17.31 -1.96 -32.42
C ALA A 784 -18.80 -2.27 -32.70
N SER A 785 -19.61 -2.38 -31.65
CA SER A 785 -21.07 -2.42 -31.81
C SER A 785 -21.57 -1.11 -32.43
N ARG A 786 -22.57 -1.16 -33.32
CA ARG A 786 -23.30 0.05 -33.72
C ARG A 786 -24.24 0.48 -32.59
N ILE A 787 -23.73 1.37 -31.75
CA ILE A 787 -24.47 2.13 -30.72
C ILE A 787 -24.10 3.61 -30.84
N GLU A 788 -24.92 4.47 -30.29
CA GLU A 788 -24.90 5.93 -30.43
C GLU A 788 -23.51 6.52 -30.15
N GLY A 789 -22.89 6.18 -29.01
CA GLY A 789 -21.57 6.69 -28.65
C GLY A 789 -20.44 6.30 -29.63
N TYR A 790 -20.52 5.14 -30.28
CA TYR A 790 -19.55 4.75 -31.32
C TYR A 790 -19.92 5.27 -32.71
N GLU A 791 -21.22 5.38 -33.03
CA GLU A 791 -21.72 5.91 -34.30
C GLU A 791 -21.50 7.42 -34.46
N GLU A 792 -21.38 8.16 -33.34
CA GLU A 792 -20.91 9.55 -33.33
C GLU A 792 -19.39 9.70 -33.52
N ALA A 793 -18.61 8.66 -33.23
CA ALA A 793 -17.14 8.74 -33.13
C ALA A 793 -16.41 8.08 -34.32
N ILE A 794 -17.01 7.06 -34.94
CA ILE A 794 -16.42 6.19 -35.96
C ILE A 794 -17.13 6.40 -37.31
N GLU A 795 -16.38 6.74 -38.35
CA GLU A 795 -16.83 6.70 -39.74
C GLU A 795 -16.66 5.27 -40.29
N ASP A 796 -17.77 4.54 -40.39
CA ASP A 796 -17.83 3.10 -40.69
C ASP A 796 -17.11 2.73 -42.01
N GLY A 797 -16.01 2.00 -41.89
CA GLY A 797 -15.13 1.60 -42.99
C GLY A 797 -13.99 2.57 -43.31
N VAL A 798 -13.87 3.68 -42.58
CA VAL A 798 -12.82 4.70 -42.77
C VAL A 798 -11.81 4.67 -41.62
N ASP A 799 -12.26 4.86 -40.38
CA ASP A 799 -11.40 4.88 -39.16
C ASP A 799 -11.74 3.78 -38.14
N GLY A 800 -12.83 3.06 -38.36
CA GLY A 800 -13.21 1.84 -37.63
C GLY A 800 -14.36 1.12 -38.34
N TYR A 801 -14.88 0.07 -37.73
CA TYR A 801 -16.04 -0.66 -38.24
C TYR A 801 -17.16 -0.78 -37.21
N LEU A 802 -18.41 -0.51 -37.60
CA LEU A 802 -19.60 -0.57 -36.76
C LEU A 802 -20.54 -1.71 -37.17
N ALA A 803 -20.70 -2.72 -36.31
CA ALA A 803 -21.51 -3.91 -36.60
C ALA A 803 -22.76 -4.01 -35.72
N THR A 804 -23.89 -4.34 -36.34
CA THR A 804 -25.20 -4.51 -35.67
C THR A 804 -25.59 -5.99 -35.57
N SER A 805 -25.25 -6.80 -36.58
CA SER A 805 -25.61 -8.22 -36.64
C SER A 805 -24.40 -9.16 -36.62
N GLU A 806 -24.60 -10.42 -36.19
CA GLU A 806 -23.55 -11.46 -36.19
C GLU A 806 -22.88 -11.61 -37.58
N ASN A 807 -23.64 -11.45 -38.66
CA ASN A 807 -23.10 -11.51 -40.03
C ASN A 807 -22.21 -10.31 -40.37
N GLU A 808 -22.56 -9.11 -39.93
CA GLU A 808 -21.73 -7.92 -40.14
C GLU A 808 -20.45 -7.99 -39.31
N TRP A 809 -20.54 -8.45 -38.05
CA TRP A 809 -19.40 -8.70 -37.18
C TRP A 809 -18.41 -9.68 -37.83
N VAL A 810 -18.88 -10.85 -38.29
CA VAL A 810 -18.05 -11.83 -39.00
C VAL A 810 -17.45 -11.23 -40.26
N SER A 811 -18.25 -10.56 -41.10
CA SER A 811 -17.77 -9.97 -42.36
C SER A 811 -16.69 -8.91 -42.12
N LYS A 812 -16.89 -7.99 -41.18
CA LYS A 812 -15.97 -6.87 -40.90
C LYS A 812 -14.68 -7.33 -40.23
N LEU A 813 -14.77 -8.32 -39.32
CA LEU A 813 -13.57 -8.96 -38.74
C LEU A 813 -12.75 -9.69 -39.79
N VAL A 814 -13.39 -10.51 -40.65
CA VAL A 814 -12.69 -11.19 -41.76
C VAL A 814 -12.00 -10.18 -42.68
N THR A 815 -12.70 -9.12 -43.10
CA THR A 815 -12.13 -8.07 -43.96
C THR A 815 -10.87 -7.41 -43.37
N LEU A 816 -10.84 -7.12 -42.06
CA LEU A 816 -9.63 -6.57 -41.42
C LEU A 816 -8.51 -7.61 -41.27
N LEU A 817 -8.85 -8.85 -40.92
CA LEU A 817 -7.86 -9.90 -40.71
C LEU A 817 -7.15 -10.31 -42.01
N GLU A 818 -7.84 -10.26 -43.15
CA GLU A 818 -7.28 -10.57 -44.47
C GLU A 818 -6.44 -9.44 -45.08
N ASP A 819 -6.72 -8.16 -44.76
CA ASP A 819 -6.07 -7.00 -45.39
C ASP A 819 -5.26 -6.14 -44.39
N PRO A 820 -3.93 -6.35 -44.26
CA PRO A 820 -3.07 -5.50 -43.42
C PRO A 820 -2.87 -4.07 -43.97
N VAL A 821 -3.11 -3.83 -45.27
CA VAL A 821 -3.02 -2.49 -45.86
C VAL A 821 -4.23 -1.65 -45.45
N LEU A 822 -5.43 -2.26 -45.47
CA LEU A 822 -6.65 -1.67 -44.92
C LEU A 822 -6.50 -1.37 -43.42
N ARG A 823 -5.98 -2.32 -42.64
CA ARG A 823 -5.71 -2.12 -41.19
C ARG A 823 -4.81 -0.91 -40.94
N ASN A 824 -3.70 -0.79 -41.66
CA ASN A 824 -2.82 0.37 -41.56
C ASN A 824 -3.53 1.68 -41.97
N GLY A 825 -4.28 1.68 -43.07
CA GLY A 825 -5.03 2.86 -43.53
C GLY A 825 -6.05 3.33 -42.48
N MET A 826 -6.81 2.39 -41.91
CA MET A 826 -7.81 2.65 -40.88
C MET A 826 -7.21 3.25 -39.60
N VAL A 827 -6.09 2.70 -39.11
CA VAL A 827 -5.37 3.25 -37.94
C VAL A 827 -4.89 4.70 -38.19
N ASN A 828 -4.39 5.00 -39.39
CA ASN A 828 -3.97 6.38 -39.70
C ASN A 828 -5.15 7.36 -39.73
N ASN A 829 -6.29 6.97 -40.30
CA ASN A 829 -7.52 7.78 -40.26
C ASN A 829 -8.03 7.97 -38.82
N ALA A 830 -7.94 6.92 -37.99
CA ALA A 830 -8.33 6.98 -36.58
C ALA A 830 -7.43 7.91 -35.76
N HIS A 831 -6.11 7.91 -36.01
CA HIS A 831 -5.19 8.90 -35.43
C HIS A 831 -5.58 10.34 -35.77
N ASP A 832 -5.87 10.62 -37.05
CA ASP A 832 -6.29 11.94 -37.49
C ASP A 832 -7.63 12.36 -36.86
N ASN A 833 -8.57 11.43 -36.69
CA ASN A 833 -9.82 11.65 -35.95
C ASN A 833 -9.54 12.01 -34.48
N ILE A 834 -8.80 11.17 -33.73
CA ILE A 834 -8.57 11.41 -32.29
C ILE A 834 -7.77 12.69 -32.02
N LEU A 835 -6.74 12.99 -32.82
CA LEU A 835 -5.96 14.21 -32.66
C LEU A 835 -6.79 15.48 -32.93
N LYS A 836 -7.70 15.42 -33.91
CA LYS A 836 -8.59 16.53 -34.29
C LYS A 836 -9.74 16.74 -33.31
N ASN A 837 -10.47 15.67 -32.98
CA ASN A 837 -11.77 15.74 -32.30
C ASN A 837 -11.66 15.53 -30.78
N TYR A 838 -10.57 14.91 -30.31
CA TYR A 838 -10.38 14.43 -28.93
C TYR A 838 -9.14 15.02 -28.24
N SER A 839 -8.66 16.21 -28.63
CA SER A 839 -7.50 16.82 -27.98
C SER A 839 -7.78 17.31 -26.54
N LEU A 840 -6.85 17.01 -25.61
CA LEU A 840 -6.87 17.50 -24.23
C LEU A 840 -7.05 19.03 -24.15
N ASN A 841 -6.35 19.78 -25.01
CA ASN A 841 -6.43 21.24 -25.01
C ASN A 841 -7.87 21.73 -25.25
N SER A 842 -8.63 21.12 -26.17
CA SER A 842 -10.02 21.48 -26.43
C SER A 842 -10.94 21.21 -25.23
N ARG A 843 -10.75 20.10 -24.50
CA ARG A 843 -11.59 19.79 -23.32
C ARG A 843 -11.24 20.65 -22.10
N VAL A 844 -9.97 21.04 -21.94
CA VAL A 844 -9.57 21.97 -20.88
C VAL A 844 -10.25 23.33 -21.05
N GLU A 845 -10.39 23.84 -22.28
CA GLU A 845 -11.18 25.05 -22.52
C GLU A 845 -12.66 24.88 -22.19
N GLN A 846 -13.27 23.70 -22.36
CA GLN A 846 -14.67 23.47 -21.96
C GLN A 846 -14.85 23.61 -20.44
N TRP A 847 -13.95 23.03 -19.65
CA TRP A 847 -13.93 23.20 -18.20
C TRP A 847 -13.66 24.66 -17.77
N ASP A 848 -12.73 25.35 -18.43
CA ASP A 848 -12.41 26.77 -18.19
C ASP A 848 -13.67 27.65 -18.38
N ASN A 849 -14.33 27.52 -19.54
CA ASN A 849 -15.57 28.23 -19.86
C ASN A 849 -16.74 27.88 -18.91
N LEU A 850 -16.84 26.62 -18.47
CA LEU A 850 -17.86 26.20 -17.51
C LEU A 850 -17.67 26.88 -16.15
N PHE A 851 -16.44 26.88 -15.62
CA PHE A 851 -16.13 27.55 -14.36
C PHE A 851 -16.29 29.07 -14.47
N GLU A 852 -15.91 29.70 -15.58
CA GLU A 852 -16.17 31.13 -15.80
C GLU A 852 -17.66 31.48 -15.72
N ARG A 853 -18.54 30.72 -16.38
CA ARG A 853 -19.99 30.99 -16.32
C ARG A 853 -20.51 30.86 -14.89
N LEU A 854 -20.18 29.77 -14.21
CA LEU A 854 -20.65 29.50 -12.85
C LEU A 854 -20.30 30.60 -11.84
N ILE A 855 -19.17 31.28 -12.02
CA ILE A 855 -18.66 32.32 -11.11
C ILE A 855 -19.19 33.73 -11.47
N ASN A 856 -19.59 33.94 -12.72
CA ASN A 856 -20.19 35.20 -13.18
C ASN A 856 -21.75 35.21 -13.05
N ASP A 857 -22.38 34.04 -12.92
CA ASP A 857 -23.82 33.83 -12.67
C ASP A 857 -24.20 33.99 -11.17
#